data_AF-A0A957KSZ0-F1
#
_entry.id   AF-A0A957KSZ0-F1
#
_cell.length_a   1.000
_cell.length_b   1.000
_cell.length_c   1.000
_cell.angle_alpha   90.00
_cell.angle_beta   90.00
_cell.angle_gamma   90.00
#
_symmetry.space_group_name_H-M   'P 1'
#
loop_
_entity.id
_entity.type
_entity.pdbx_description
1 polymer ?
#
loop_
_entity_poly.entity_id
_entity_poly.type
_entity_poly.pdbx_seq_one_letter_code
_entity_poly.pdbx_strand_id
1 'polypeptide(L)'
;MSQSTVKRPSMGNLLLGRRLATEEAPHQTISKTIGLAVFASDALSSVAYATQEILIILSAAGAAYFGLSIPIAIIIIGLLVVLTISYRQTIYAYPGGGGAYIVARDNLGDGPALTAGAALLTDYILTVSVSISSGVAQIASAFPAVFPYRVELALALIALITIVNLRGVKESGTVFAVPTYFFVVSMLGMLAFGFWQQSTGSLGTVASTEVFEQTTQTLTVFLLLKAFASGCTALTGVEAISNGIMAFKEPRSRNAAQTLMVMSALLGVMFIGITVLANHVQVVAGEGMQETVISQIARTLYGTSPLYYVTLAATTVILIMAANTSYADFPRLGALIAADGFLPKQLTYRGRRLVFSWGIVALALAASVLIMIFQADTTRLIPLYAIGVFLSFTLSQSGMVMRWRRSGKMKPGEEVEIHGSILRFDSHWRTKQAVNAFGAIMTFIVMIIFAVAKFTDGAYIVVVVIPLLVLVFFRIHRHYKSVSALLSRGARWPNMRQRPVKTLVLVDDVHAGTVHTINFAKSLGAPWTAVHVAIDPEKAERVKRTWQERVGDEAYLKVLPSPYRELTGPVHAYIEELMEELGGGYIHVIVGHLVMGSLTGQALHQNAAVALNFALQDIERVAVTTVAYQLDAETVVEAQADKQGLLSR
;
A
#
# COMPACT_ATOMS: atom_id res chain seq x y z
N MET A 1 35.12 8.96 -32.32
CA MET A 1 33.66 8.96 -32.52
C MET A 1 33.02 8.15 -31.41
N SER A 2 32.38 8.82 -30.45
CA SER A 2 31.71 8.17 -29.31
C SER A 2 30.37 7.63 -29.81
N GLN A 3 30.24 6.31 -29.95
CA GLN A 3 28.98 5.68 -30.30
C GLN A 3 28.00 5.85 -29.14
N SER A 4 27.05 6.76 -29.29
CA SER A 4 25.92 6.91 -28.38
C SER A 4 25.03 5.68 -28.53
N THR A 5 25.15 4.74 -27.59
CA THR A 5 24.21 3.62 -27.45
C THR A 5 22.81 4.17 -27.17
N VAL A 6 21.95 4.20 -28.20
CA VAL A 6 20.55 4.57 -28.07
C VAL A 6 19.84 3.47 -27.27
N LYS A 7 19.81 3.63 -25.93
CA LYS A 7 19.05 2.75 -25.04
C LYS A 7 17.56 2.87 -25.36
N ARG A 8 17.01 1.86 -26.06
CA ARG A 8 15.55 1.73 -26.26
C ARG A 8 14.84 1.83 -24.90
N PRO A 9 13.72 2.56 -24.80
CA PRO A 9 12.97 2.62 -23.54
C PRO A 9 12.45 1.22 -23.21
N SER A 10 12.94 0.62 -22.12
CA SER A 10 12.38 -0.64 -21.64
C SER A 10 10.90 -0.42 -21.25
N MET A 11 10.02 -1.42 -21.37
CA MET A 11 8.62 -1.31 -20.93
C MET A 11 8.50 -0.82 -19.48
N GLY A 12 9.49 -1.13 -18.64
CA GLY A 12 9.58 -0.58 -17.29
C GLY A 12 9.72 0.94 -17.25
N ASN A 13 10.34 1.56 -18.26
CA ASN A 13 10.38 3.02 -18.42
C ASN A 13 9.04 3.58 -18.93
N LEU A 14 8.26 2.84 -19.72
CA LEU A 14 6.93 3.28 -20.17
C LEU A 14 5.91 3.23 -19.02
N LEU A 15 5.94 2.16 -18.22
CA LEU A 15 5.00 1.96 -17.11
C LEU A 15 5.42 2.67 -15.82
N LEU A 16 6.70 2.65 -15.45
CA LEU A 16 7.21 3.19 -14.17
C LEU A 16 8.01 4.49 -14.34
N GLY A 17 8.39 4.86 -15.57
CA GLY A 17 9.21 6.03 -15.87
C GLY A 17 10.71 5.89 -15.57
N ARG A 18 11.46 7.00 -15.73
CA ARG A 18 12.92 7.02 -15.57
C ARG A 18 13.35 6.75 -14.13
N ARG A 19 14.49 6.07 -13.94
CA ARG A 19 15.10 5.86 -12.61
C ARG A 19 15.50 7.21 -12.02
N LEU A 20 15.26 7.40 -10.73
CA LEU A 20 15.71 8.58 -9.97
C LEU A 20 16.87 8.18 -9.07
N ALA A 21 17.91 9.01 -8.99
CA ALA A 21 19.00 8.80 -8.05
C ALA A 21 18.55 9.17 -6.63
N THR A 22 19.10 8.52 -5.59
CA THR A 22 18.74 8.77 -4.19
C THR A 22 18.88 10.23 -3.78
N GLU A 23 19.86 10.94 -4.35
CA GLU A 23 20.13 12.37 -4.16
C GLU A 23 19.05 13.26 -4.80
N GLU A 24 18.32 12.76 -5.80
CA GLU A 24 17.16 13.43 -6.40
C GLU A 24 15.87 13.20 -5.60
N ALA A 25 15.94 12.70 -4.36
CA ALA A 25 14.82 12.70 -3.43
C ALA A 25 14.49 14.17 -3.08
N PRO A 26 13.39 14.76 -3.57
CA PRO A 26 13.07 16.12 -3.20
C PRO A 26 12.59 16.11 -1.74
N HIS A 27 13.30 16.85 -0.90
CA HIS A 27 12.75 17.35 0.36
C HIS A 27 11.79 18.52 0.05
N GLN A 28 10.72 18.27 -0.69
CA GLN A 28 9.69 19.27 -0.92
C GLN A 28 8.79 19.35 0.31
N THR A 29 9.03 20.37 1.13
CA THR A 29 8.15 20.73 2.23
C THR A 29 6.96 21.53 1.70
N ILE A 30 5.76 21.20 2.17
CA ILE A 30 4.51 21.80 1.71
C ILE A 30 4.03 22.91 2.66
N SER A 31 3.31 23.89 2.10
CA SER A 31 2.63 24.93 2.89
C SER A 31 1.43 24.35 3.64
N LYS A 32 0.85 25.12 4.57
CA LYS A 32 -0.33 24.70 5.35
C LYS A 32 -1.57 24.48 4.47
N THR A 33 -1.72 25.28 3.41
CA THR A 33 -2.83 25.17 2.46
C THR A 33 -2.74 23.88 1.65
N ILE A 34 -1.56 23.61 1.09
CA ILE A 34 -1.29 22.37 0.38
C ILE A 34 -1.39 21.16 1.34
N GLY A 35 -0.87 21.28 2.56
CA GLY A 35 -0.94 20.22 3.56
C GLY A 35 -2.36 19.92 4.04
N LEU A 36 -3.24 20.92 4.13
CA LEU A 36 -4.67 20.69 4.37
C LEU A 36 -5.26 19.85 3.26
N ALA A 37 -4.99 20.19 2.01
CA ALA A 37 -5.59 19.44 0.91
C ALA A 37 -5.06 17.99 0.83
N VAL A 38 -3.75 17.81 0.94
CA VAL A 38 -3.12 16.48 0.81
C VAL A 38 -3.47 15.54 1.98
N PHE A 39 -3.37 16.01 3.22
CA PHE A 39 -3.53 15.14 4.40
C PHE A 39 -4.95 15.11 4.94
N ALA A 40 -5.79 16.08 4.60
CA ALA A 40 -7.14 16.15 5.12
C ALA A 40 -8.19 15.60 4.15
N SER A 41 -7.79 15.17 2.94
CA SER A 41 -8.69 14.55 1.97
C SER A 41 -9.42 13.35 2.54
N ASP A 42 -8.72 12.46 3.25
CA ASP A 42 -9.31 11.28 3.91
C ASP A 42 -10.42 11.68 4.91
N ALA A 43 -10.08 12.54 5.86
CA ALA A 43 -11.03 13.02 6.87
C ALA A 43 -12.21 13.79 6.27
N LEU A 44 -11.96 14.72 5.35
CA LEU A 44 -13.01 15.53 4.74
C LEU A 44 -13.92 14.69 3.83
N SER A 45 -13.39 13.66 3.16
CA SER A 45 -14.19 12.77 2.31
C SER A 45 -15.19 11.93 3.11
N SER A 46 -14.93 11.70 4.40
CA SER A 46 -15.76 10.84 5.25
C SER A 46 -17.19 11.37 5.44
N VAL A 47 -17.41 12.67 5.25
CA VAL A 47 -18.76 13.28 5.24
C VAL A 47 -19.63 12.77 4.10
N ALA A 48 -19.02 12.18 3.07
CA ALA A 48 -19.73 11.70 1.89
C ALA A 48 -20.57 10.44 2.15
N TYR A 49 -20.23 9.68 3.18
CA TYR A 49 -20.93 8.45 3.56
C TYR A 49 -21.37 8.43 5.04
N ALA A 50 -20.75 9.19 5.94
CA ALA A 50 -21.05 9.07 7.38
C ALA A 50 -22.52 9.41 7.73
N THR A 51 -23.09 10.49 7.15
CA THR A 51 -24.50 10.83 7.36
C THR A 51 -25.41 9.74 6.78
N GLN A 52 -25.06 9.20 5.60
CA GLN A 52 -25.79 8.12 4.97
C GLN A 52 -25.86 6.88 5.87
N GLU A 53 -24.75 6.49 6.47
CA GLU A 53 -24.68 5.33 7.36
C GLU A 53 -25.51 5.51 8.65
N ILE A 54 -25.62 6.73 9.18
CA ILE A 54 -26.54 7.01 10.29
C ILE A 54 -27.99 6.77 9.84
N LEU A 55 -28.36 7.30 8.67
CA LEU A 55 -29.73 7.21 8.16
C LEU A 55 -30.12 5.78 7.78
N ILE A 56 -29.21 4.98 7.22
CA ILE A 56 -29.45 3.56 6.91
C ILE A 56 -29.77 2.76 8.18
N ILE A 57 -29.12 3.05 9.31
CA ILE A 57 -29.44 2.34 10.56
C ILE A 57 -30.76 2.83 11.15
N LEU A 58 -31.03 4.13 11.09
CA LEU A 58 -32.31 4.67 11.57
C LEU A 58 -33.49 4.24 10.71
N SER A 59 -33.27 3.92 9.42
CA SER A 59 -34.35 3.52 8.51
C SER A 59 -35.00 2.21 8.92
N ALA A 60 -34.26 1.34 9.63
CA ALA A 60 -34.80 0.12 10.23
C ALA A 60 -35.87 0.35 11.30
N ALA A 61 -35.88 1.52 11.96
CA ALA A 61 -36.96 1.94 12.87
C ALA A 61 -38.03 2.81 12.17
N GLY A 62 -37.76 3.24 10.94
CA GLY A 62 -38.66 4.08 10.13
C GLY A 62 -38.19 5.53 9.99
N ALA A 63 -38.58 6.16 8.87
CA ALA A 63 -38.17 7.50 8.49
C ALA A 63 -38.56 8.60 9.50
N ALA A 64 -39.58 8.36 10.33
CA ALA A 64 -39.98 9.27 11.41
C ALA A 64 -38.86 9.54 12.43
N TYR A 65 -37.89 8.63 12.55
CA TYR A 65 -36.78 8.73 13.48
C TYR A 65 -35.51 9.35 12.88
N PHE A 66 -35.51 9.75 11.61
CA PHE A 66 -34.35 10.39 10.99
C PHE A 66 -33.91 11.65 11.72
N GLY A 67 -34.81 12.38 12.38
CA GLY A 67 -34.48 13.53 13.22
C GLY A 67 -33.46 13.24 14.33
N LEU A 68 -33.33 11.97 14.77
CA LEU A 68 -32.33 11.53 15.75
C LEU A 68 -30.89 11.52 15.19
N SER A 69 -30.71 11.64 13.87
CA SER A 69 -29.38 11.79 13.27
C SER A 69 -28.69 13.08 13.69
N ILE A 70 -29.43 14.17 13.95
CA ILE A 70 -28.87 15.46 14.39
C ILE A 70 -28.20 15.36 15.77
N PRO A 71 -28.87 14.90 16.84
CA PRO A 71 -28.21 14.75 18.14
C PRO A 71 -27.05 13.74 18.08
N ILE A 72 -27.16 12.67 17.28
CA ILE A 72 -26.05 11.73 17.05
C ILE A 72 -24.84 12.46 16.44
N ALA A 73 -25.05 13.27 15.40
CA ALA A 73 -24.00 14.05 14.76
C ALA A 73 -23.34 15.05 15.74
N ILE A 74 -24.11 15.71 16.61
CA ILE A 74 -23.58 16.61 17.65
C ILE A 74 -22.67 15.86 18.61
N ILE A 75 -23.04 14.66 19.06
CA ILE A 75 -22.21 13.83 19.95
C ILE A 75 -20.90 13.44 19.25
N ILE A 76 -20.97 13.04 17.97
CA ILE A 76 -19.79 12.70 17.16
C ILE A 76 -18.86 13.91 16.99
N ILE A 77 -19.40 15.11 16.78
CA ILE A 77 -18.61 16.35 16.72
C ILE A 77 -17.97 16.66 18.07
N GLY A 78 -18.66 16.40 19.19
CA GLY A 78 -18.06 16.48 20.52
C GLY A 78 -16.84 15.57 20.65
N LEU A 79 -16.93 14.33 20.14
CA LEU A 79 -15.80 13.41 20.08
C LEU A 79 -14.69 13.91 19.15
N LEU A 80 -15.03 14.49 17.99
CA LEU A 80 -14.05 15.14 17.09
C LEU A 80 -13.25 16.23 17.79
N VAL A 81 -13.91 17.06 18.60
CA VAL A 81 -13.23 18.13 19.37
C VAL A 81 -12.23 17.54 20.36
N VAL A 82 -12.62 16.50 21.10
CA VAL A 82 -11.73 15.80 22.04
C VAL A 82 -10.51 15.22 21.32
N LEU A 83 -10.73 14.51 20.20
CA LEU A 83 -9.67 13.94 19.38
C LEU A 83 -8.75 15.03 18.83
N THR A 84 -9.30 16.13 18.34
CA THR A 84 -8.53 17.26 17.79
C THR A 84 -7.61 17.86 18.84
N ILE A 85 -8.10 18.07 20.06
CA ILE A 85 -7.29 18.60 21.17
C ILE A 85 -6.17 17.62 21.52
N SER A 86 -6.47 16.32 21.58
CA SER A 86 -5.44 15.32 21.88
C SER A 86 -4.38 15.20 20.77
N TYR A 87 -4.78 15.02 19.52
CA TYR A 87 -3.85 14.89 18.40
C TYR A 87 -2.98 16.13 18.22
N ARG A 88 -3.51 17.32 18.56
CA ARG A 88 -2.70 18.53 18.66
C ARG A 88 -1.55 18.37 19.66
N GLN A 89 -1.78 17.75 20.82
CA GLN A 89 -0.71 17.47 21.79
C GLN A 89 0.31 16.48 21.23
N THR A 90 -0.14 15.42 20.56
CA THR A 90 0.72 14.44 19.91
C THR A 90 1.61 15.07 18.84
N ILE A 91 1.07 15.95 17.99
CA ILE A 91 1.83 16.67 16.95
C ILE A 91 2.96 17.53 17.53
N TYR A 92 2.73 18.18 18.67
CA TYR A 92 3.77 18.95 19.36
C TYR A 92 4.79 18.06 20.07
N ALA A 93 4.36 16.91 20.60
CA ALA A 93 5.24 15.96 21.28
C ALA A 93 6.14 15.15 20.32
N TYR A 94 5.70 14.94 19.07
CA TYR A 94 6.40 14.16 18.06
C TYR A 94 6.58 14.95 16.75
N PRO A 95 7.53 15.89 16.67
CA PRO A 95 7.82 16.63 15.44
C PRO A 95 8.26 15.74 14.26
N GLY A 96 8.80 14.56 14.55
CA GLY A 96 9.21 13.54 13.59
C GLY A 96 8.08 12.74 12.93
N GLY A 97 6.82 12.94 13.37
CA GLY A 97 5.68 12.08 13.02
C GLY A 97 5.14 11.36 14.26
N GLY A 98 3.89 11.63 14.62
CA GLY A 98 3.28 11.21 15.89
C GLY A 98 2.22 10.11 15.73
N GLY A 99 2.37 9.24 14.74
CA GLY A 99 1.39 8.18 14.47
C GLY A 99 1.20 7.22 15.65
N ALA A 100 0.02 6.60 15.74
CA ALA A 100 -0.35 5.74 16.85
C ALA A 100 0.66 4.61 17.12
N TYR A 101 1.28 4.06 16.06
CA TYR A 101 2.37 3.08 16.17
C TYR A 101 3.57 3.60 16.98
N ILE A 102 4.08 4.79 16.62
CA ILE A 102 5.28 5.38 17.25
C ILE A 102 4.96 5.75 18.70
N VAL A 103 3.81 6.38 18.94
CA VAL A 103 3.37 6.76 20.28
C VAL A 103 3.21 5.54 21.19
N ALA A 104 2.60 4.46 20.69
CA ALA A 104 2.44 3.22 21.44
C ALA A 104 3.80 2.53 21.69
N ARG A 105 4.70 2.49 20.70
CA ARG A 105 6.04 1.90 20.85
C ARG A 105 6.85 2.58 21.95
N ASP A 106 6.91 3.91 21.92
CA ASP A 106 7.75 4.68 22.84
C ASP A 106 7.23 4.65 24.30
N ASN A 107 5.93 4.42 24.49
CA ASN A 107 5.28 4.57 25.81
C ASN A 107 4.68 3.29 26.39
N LEU A 108 4.25 2.33 25.57
CA LEU A 108 3.53 1.12 25.97
C LEU A 108 4.28 -0.19 25.64
N GLY A 109 5.25 -0.15 24.71
CA GLY A 109 6.06 -1.31 24.30
C GLY A 109 5.56 -2.01 23.04
N ASP A 110 6.25 -3.09 22.65
CA ASP A 110 6.10 -3.72 21.33
C ASP A 110 4.69 -4.31 21.06
N GLY A 111 4.08 -5.00 22.03
CA GLY A 111 2.76 -5.62 21.84
C GLY A 111 1.65 -4.61 21.48
N PRO A 112 1.44 -3.58 22.31
CA PRO A 112 0.54 -2.46 21.98
C PRO A 112 0.93 -1.74 20.70
N ALA A 113 2.22 -1.53 20.43
CA ALA A 113 2.68 -0.88 19.20
C ALA A 113 2.29 -1.67 17.96
N LEU A 114 2.57 -2.98 17.93
CA LEU A 114 2.22 -3.85 16.82
C LEU A 114 0.71 -3.97 16.63
N THR A 115 -0.06 -3.90 17.72
CA THR A 115 -1.52 -3.85 17.65
C THR A 115 -1.98 -2.56 16.95
N ALA A 116 -1.43 -1.40 17.33
CA ALA A 116 -1.69 -0.14 16.65
C ALA A 116 -1.21 -0.17 15.18
N GLY A 117 -0.06 -0.78 14.90
CA GLY A 117 0.46 -0.95 13.54
C GLY A 117 -0.43 -1.82 12.66
N ALA A 118 -0.89 -2.97 13.18
CA ALA A 118 -1.82 -3.85 12.49
C ALA A 118 -3.16 -3.16 12.23
N ALA A 119 -3.68 -2.42 13.22
CA ALA A 119 -4.89 -1.63 13.10
C ALA A 119 -4.76 -0.58 12.00
N LEU A 120 -3.68 0.22 11.99
CA LEU A 120 -3.43 1.25 10.97
C LEU A 120 -3.19 0.65 9.56
N LEU A 121 -2.48 -0.47 9.44
CA LEU A 121 -2.29 -1.12 8.14
C LEU A 121 -3.62 -1.64 7.58
N THR A 122 -4.46 -2.21 8.43
CA THR A 122 -5.82 -2.64 8.07
C THR A 122 -6.68 -1.43 7.69
N ASP A 123 -6.54 -0.35 8.45
CA ASP A 123 -7.25 0.91 8.21
C ASP A 123 -6.98 1.45 6.81
N TYR A 124 -5.71 1.59 6.43
CA TYR A 124 -5.35 2.08 5.09
C TYR A 124 -5.87 1.18 3.96
N ILE A 125 -5.90 -0.14 4.15
CA ILE A 125 -6.49 -1.07 3.16
C ILE A 125 -7.99 -0.79 3.02
N LEU A 126 -8.67 -0.55 4.14
CA LEU A 126 -10.09 -0.24 4.16
C LEU A 126 -10.39 1.18 3.68
N THR A 127 -9.56 2.19 3.93
CA THR A 127 -9.70 3.54 3.38
C THR A 127 -9.73 3.49 1.85
N VAL A 128 -8.82 2.74 1.21
CA VAL A 128 -8.82 2.56 -0.25
C VAL A 128 -10.10 1.86 -0.69
N SER A 129 -10.48 0.79 0.00
CA SER A 129 -11.65 -0.03 -0.37
C SER A 129 -12.96 0.76 -0.26
N VAL A 130 -13.18 1.44 0.88
CA VAL A 130 -14.37 2.25 1.19
C VAL A 130 -14.41 3.48 0.30
N SER A 131 -13.31 4.23 0.19
CA SER A 131 -13.31 5.48 -0.59
C SER A 131 -13.53 5.22 -2.07
N ILE A 132 -12.88 4.21 -2.66
CA ILE A 132 -13.10 3.89 -4.08
C ILE A 132 -14.52 3.35 -4.31
N SER A 133 -15.03 2.48 -3.43
CA SER A 133 -16.41 1.99 -3.53
C SER A 133 -17.44 3.13 -3.40
N SER A 134 -17.21 4.08 -2.47
CA SER A 134 -18.06 5.25 -2.29
C SER A 134 -17.97 6.21 -3.49
N GLY A 135 -16.78 6.40 -4.05
CA GLY A 135 -16.59 7.20 -5.26
C GLY A 135 -17.34 6.59 -6.45
N VAL A 136 -17.27 5.27 -6.61
CA VAL A 136 -18.06 4.54 -7.61
C VAL A 136 -19.55 4.65 -7.35
N ALA A 137 -20.01 4.63 -6.10
CA ALA A 137 -21.43 4.84 -5.77
C ALA A 137 -21.91 6.25 -6.17
N GLN A 138 -21.06 7.28 -6.09
CA GLN A 138 -21.39 8.61 -6.61
C GLN A 138 -21.49 8.61 -8.14
N ILE A 139 -20.56 7.94 -8.83
CA ILE A 139 -20.63 7.79 -10.30
C ILE A 139 -21.92 7.03 -10.69
N ALA A 140 -22.24 5.95 -10.00
CA ALA A 140 -23.44 5.16 -10.25
C ALA A 140 -24.73 5.92 -9.94
N SER A 141 -24.72 6.85 -8.97
CA SER A 141 -25.86 7.73 -8.70
C SER A 141 -26.11 8.70 -9.85
N ALA A 142 -25.05 9.25 -10.44
CA ALA A 142 -25.15 10.14 -11.61
C ALA A 142 -25.47 9.37 -12.92
N PHE A 143 -24.96 8.14 -13.04
CA PHE A 143 -25.10 7.28 -14.22
C PHE A 143 -25.50 5.84 -13.81
N PRO A 144 -26.80 5.58 -13.57
CA PRO A 144 -27.28 4.29 -13.05
C PRO A 144 -26.89 3.06 -13.89
N ALA A 145 -26.69 3.23 -15.20
CA ALA A 145 -26.25 2.17 -16.11
C ALA A 145 -24.87 1.57 -15.75
N VAL A 146 -24.06 2.27 -14.94
CA VAL A 146 -22.74 1.83 -14.50
C VAL A 146 -22.82 0.91 -13.28
N PHE A 147 -23.93 0.92 -12.54
CA PHE A 147 -24.09 0.16 -11.30
C PHE A 147 -23.74 -1.34 -11.41
N PRO A 148 -24.11 -2.07 -12.47
CA PRO A 148 -23.72 -3.48 -12.64
C PRO A 148 -22.21 -3.71 -12.74
N TYR A 149 -21.46 -2.71 -13.21
CA TYR A 149 -20.00 -2.76 -13.42
C TYR A 149 -19.19 -2.09 -12.31
N ARG A 150 -19.81 -1.89 -11.14
CA ARG A 150 -19.21 -1.15 -10.01
C ARG A 150 -17.91 -1.78 -9.52
N VAL A 151 -17.81 -3.11 -9.54
CA VAL A 151 -16.60 -3.84 -9.10
C VAL A 151 -15.46 -3.60 -10.09
N GLU A 152 -15.72 -3.76 -11.38
CA GLU A 152 -14.75 -3.56 -12.46
C GLU A 152 -14.26 -2.12 -12.49
N LEU A 153 -15.17 -1.15 -12.33
CA LEU A 153 -14.81 0.26 -12.26
C LEU A 153 -13.95 0.57 -11.03
N ALA A 154 -14.28 0.01 -9.86
CA ALA A 154 -13.49 0.17 -8.66
C ALA A 154 -12.07 -0.40 -8.82
N LEU A 155 -11.94 -1.60 -9.41
CA LEU A 155 -10.65 -2.23 -9.70
C LEU A 155 -9.84 -1.41 -10.72
N ALA A 156 -10.49 -0.86 -11.75
CA ALA A 156 -9.85 0.02 -12.72
C ALA A 156 -9.32 1.31 -12.07
N LEU A 157 -10.09 1.92 -11.16
CA LEU A 157 -9.64 3.09 -10.40
C LEU A 157 -8.46 2.75 -9.46
N ILE A 158 -8.51 1.62 -8.76
CA ILE A 158 -7.37 1.13 -7.95
C ILE A 158 -6.13 0.95 -8.83
N ALA A 159 -6.26 0.31 -9.99
CA ALA A 159 -5.15 0.11 -10.91
C ALA A 159 -4.56 1.45 -11.40
N LEU A 160 -5.43 2.42 -11.74
CA LEU A 160 -5.02 3.76 -12.16
C LEU A 160 -4.20 4.45 -11.06
N ILE A 161 -4.72 4.51 -9.83
CA ILE A 161 -4.03 5.15 -8.69
C ILE A 161 -2.74 4.42 -8.35
N THR A 162 -2.72 3.08 -8.44
CA THR A 162 -1.53 2.26 -8.25
C THR A 162 -0.45 2.63 -9.26
N ILE A 163 -0.80 2.77 -10.54
CA ILE A 163 0.14 3.18 -11.59
C ILE A 163 0.70 4.59 -11.32
N VAL A 164 -0.16 5.54 -10.94
CA VAL A 164 0.25 6.91 -10.60
C VAL A 164 1.26 6.90 -9.44
N ASN A 165 0.98 6.13 -8.37
CA ASN A 165 1.86 6.03 -7.21
C ASN A 165 3.17 5.26 -7.51
N LEU A 166 3.11 4.19 -8.31
CA LEU A 166 4.31 3.44 -8.72
C LEU A 166 5.21 4.22 -9.68
N ARG A 167 4.63 5.06 -10.54
CA ARG A 167 5.38 6.02 -11.37
C ARG A 167 6.11 7.04 -10.53
N GLY A 168 5.79 7.13 -9.24
CA GLY A 168 6.30 8.14 -8.34
C GLY A 168 6.11 9.50 -9.00
N VAL A 169 4.90 9.75 -9.51
CA VAL A 169 4.51 11.10 -9.95
C VAL A 169 4.60 11.94 -8.68
N LYS A 170 5.80 12.49 -8.46
CA LYS A 170 6.12 13.41 -7.36
C LYS A 170 5.46 14.72 -7.74
N GLU A 171 4.16 14.76 -7.53
CA GLU A 171 3.33 15.90 -7.83
C GLU A 171 3.65 16.99 -6.80
N SER A 172 4.06 18.15 -7.31
CA SER A 172 3.99 19.40 -6.56
C SER A 172 2.66 19.40 -5.82
N GLY A 173 2.66 19.45 -4.49
CA GLY A 173 1.43 19.26 -3.70
C GLY A 173 0.28 20.20 -4.09
N THR A 174 0.55 21.24 -4.88
CA THR A 174 -0.44 22.06 -5.61
C THR A 174 -1.40 21.27 -6.51
N VAL A 175 -0.95 20.24 -7.25
CA VAL A 175 -1.83 19.46 -8.14
C VAL A 175 -2.84 18.66 -7.32
N PHE A 176 -2.35 18.01 -6.25
CA PHE A 176 -3.20 17.33 -5.28
C PHE A 176 -4.07 18.26 -4.44
N ALA A 177 -3.77 19.56 -4.41
CA ALA A 177 -4.57 20.50 -3.63
C ALA A 177 -5.89 20.91 -4.30
N VAL A 178 -5.93 20.91 -5.62
CA VAL A 178 -7.08 21.37 -6.41
C VAL A 178 -8.34 20.56 -6.10
N PRO A 179 -8.33 19.21 -6.11
CA PRO A 179 -9.51 18.42 -5.80
C PRO A 179 -10.13 18.68 -4.43
N THR A 180 -9.31 18.81 -3.40
CA THR A 180 -9.82 18.99 -2.02
C THR A 180 -10.52 20.33 -1.87
N TYR A 181 -9.93 21.41 -2.39
CA TYR A 181 -10.57 22.71 -2.34
C TYR A 181 -11.79 22.79 -3.25
N PHE A 182 -11.76 22.12 -4.41
CA PHE A 182 -12.94 21.97 -5.27
C PHE A 182 -14.10 21.30 -4.52
N PHE A 183 -13.84 20.21 -3.81
CA PHE A 183 -14.82 19.56 -2.95
C PHE A 183 -15.34 20.45 -1.83
N VAL A 184 -14.44 21.08 -1.05
CA VAL A 184 -14.84 21.95 0.06
C VAL A 184 -15.71 23.10 -0.42
N VAL A 185 -15.35 23.76 -1.52
CA VAL A 185 -16.15 24.86 -2.08
C VAL A 185 -17.48 24.36 -2.61
N SER A 186 -17.51 23.24 -3.33
CA SER A 186 -18.74 22.63 -3.84
C SER A 186 -19.69 22.22 -2.72
N MET A 187 -19.19 21.57 -1.67
CA MET A 187 -19.99 21.15 -0.52
C MET A 187 -20.51 22.32 0.30
N LEU A 188 -19.65 23.28 0.65
CA LEU A 188 -20.09 24.47 1.37
C LEU A 188 -21.08 25.30 0.54
N GLY A 189 -20.89 25.35 -0.78
CA GLY A 189 -21.85 25.96 -1.71
C GLY A 189 -23.20 25.25 -1.72
N MET A 190 -23.20 23.91 -1.77
CA MET A 190 -24.43 23.11 -1.66
C MET A 190 -25.16 23.35 -0.34
N LEU A 191 -24.43 23.37 0.77
CA LEU A 191 -25.02 23.66 2.08
C LEU A 191 -25.57 25.07 2.16
N ALA A 192 -24.81 26.08 1.73
CA ALA A 192 -25.26 27.48 1.74
C ALA A 192 -26.52 27.68 0.89
N PHE A 193 -26.56 27.08 -0.30
CA PHE A 193 -27.73 27.15 -1.17
C PHE A 193 -28.93 26.40 -0.60
N GLY A 194 -28.72 25.21 0.00
CA GLY A 194 -29.79 24.45 0.65
C GLY A 194 -30.40 25.17 1.84
N PHE A 195 -29.57 25.76 2.72
CA PHE A 195 -30.06 26.57 3.84
C PHE A 195 -30.74 27.87 3.37
N TRP A 196 -30.32 28.44 2.24
CA TRP A 196 -31.01 29.57 1.61
C TRP A 196 -32.38 29.19 1.02
N GLN A 197 -32.49 28.05 0.34
CA GLN A 197 -33.80 27.53 -0.10
C GLN A 197 -34.71 27.22 1.08
N GLN A 198 -34.14 26.69 2.17
CA GLN A 198 -34.88 26.42 3.39
C GLN A 198 -35.44 27.70 4.02
N SER A 199 -34.62 28.75 4.12
CA SER A 199 -35.04 30.03 4.73
C SER A 199 -36.06 30.79 3.87
N THR A 200 -36.05 30.57 2.57
CA THR A 200 -37.03 31.13 1.61
C THR A 200 -38.29 30.27 1.46
N GLY A 201 -38.35 29.08 2.09
CA GLY A 201 -39.47 28.15 1.97
C GLY A 201 -39.58 27.46 0.59
N SER A 202 -38.53 27.54 -0.23
CA SER A 202 -38.48 26.95 -1.58
C SER A 202 -37.85 25.55 -1.61
N LEU A 203 -37.36 25.07 -0.46
CA LEU A 203 -36.73 23.75 -0.35
C LEU A 203 -37.75 22.63 -0.62
N GLY A 204 -37.48 21.86 -1.69
CA GLY A 204 -38.25 20.65 -1.99
C GLY A 204 -37.91 19.48 -1.04
N THR A 205 -38.73 18.45 -1.09
CA THR A 205 -38.46 17.14 -0.48
C THR A 205 -38.10 16.13 -1.57
N VAL A 206 -37.41 15.05 -1.20
CA VAL A 206 -37.14 13.95 -2.15
C VAL A 206 -38.46 13.40 -2.66
N ALA A 207 -38.66 13.44 -3.97
CA ALA A 207 -39.81 12.81 -4.61
C ALA A 207 -39.64 11.28 -4.55
N SER A 208 -40.33 10.62 -3.61
CA SER A 208 -40.36 9.17 -3.49
C SER A 208 -41.58 8.58 -4.20
N THR A 209 -41.35 7.77 -5.22
CA THR A 209 -42.35 6.92 -5.88
C THR A 209 -42.44 5.51 -5.27
N GLU A 210 -41.46 5.12 -4.46
CA GLU A 210 -41.41 3.82 -3.80
C GLU A 210 -41.93 3.93 -2.36
N VAL A 211 -43.21 3.58 -2.18
CA VAL A 211 -43.81 3.37 -0.86
C VAL A 211 -43.25 2.05 -0.32
N PHE A 212 -42.21 2.11 0.51
CA PHE A 212 -41.73 0.92 1.21
C PHE A 212 -42.55 0.65 2.45
N GLU A 213 -42.92 -0.62 2.65
CA GLU A 213 -43.52 -1.12 3.89
C GLU A 213 -42.65 -0.69 5.07
N GLN A 214 -43.21 0.17 5.91
CA GLN A 214 -42.61 0.57 7.17
C GLN A 214 -42.58 -0.68 8.06
N THR A 215 -41.49 -1.45 7.98
CA THR A 215 -41.16 -2.40 9.04
C THR A 215 -40.70 -1.56 10.22
N THR A 216 -41.65 -1.08 11.01
CA THR A 216 -41.37 -0.23 12.18
C THR A 216 -40.85 -1.13 13.30
N GLN A 217 -39.54 -1.42 13.29
CA GLN A 217 -38.93 -1.98 14.49
C GLN A 217 -38.98 -0.93 15.60
N THR A 218 -39.27 -1.35 16.82
CA THR A 218 -39.28 -0.47 17.98
C THR A 218 -37.93 0.24 18.11
N LEU A 219 -37.94 1.56 18.27
CA LEU A 219 -36.73 2.33 18.56
C LEU A 219 -36.12 1.83 19.87
N THR A 220 -34.97 1.18 19.79
CA THR A 220 -34.21 0.71 20.95
C THR A 220 -32.97 1.55 21.19
N VAL A 221 -32.50 1.61 22.43
CA VAL A 221 -31.19 2.21 22.77
C VAL A 221 -30.08 1.52 21.97
N PHE A 222 -30.19 0.21 21.73
CA PHE A 222 -29.24 -0.54 20.91
C PHE A 222 -29.18 -0.02 19.47
N LEU A 223 -30.32 0.30 18.85
CA LEU A 223 -30.35 0.88 17.51
C LEU A 223 -29.70 2.27 17.47
N LEU A 224 -29.92 3.10 18.48
CA LEU A 224 -29.26 4.41 18.60
C LEU A 224 -27.74 4.28 18.74
N LEU A 225 -27.29 3.32 19.55
CA LEU A 225 -25.86 3.00 19.68
C LEU A 225 -25.27 2.49 18.36
N LYS A 226 -26.04 1.69 17.59
CA LYS A 226 -25.66 1.21 16.26
C LYS A 226 -25.56 2.35 15.24
N ALA A 227 -26.50 3.30 15.26
CA ALA A 227 -26.47 4.48 14.39
C ALA A 227 -25.31 5.41 14.75
N PHE A 228 -25.07 5.65 16.05
CA PHE A 228 -23.91 6.39 16.56
C PHE A 228 -22.59 5.73 16.14
N ALA A 229 -22.45 4.42 16.34
CA ALA A 229 -21.27 3.65 15.93
C ALA A 229 -20.99 3.79 14.43
N SER A 230 -22.03 3.75 13.59
CA SER A 230 -21.89 3.92 12.14
C SER A 230 -21.49 5.35 11.76
N GLY A 231 -22.07 6.36 12.42
CA GLY A 231 -21.73 7.76 12.21
C GLY A 231 -20.33 8.15 12.67
N CYS A 232 -19.75 7.44 13.66
CA CYS A 232 -18.38 7.67 14.10
C CYS A 232 -17.33 7.47 12.99
N THR A 233 -17.71 6.88 11.87
CA THR A 233 -16.89 6.81 10.65
C THR A 233 -16.66 8.18 10.00
N ALA A 234 -17.31 9.25 10.46
CA ALA A 234 -16.94 10.62 10.10
C ALA A 234 -15.58 11.06 10.67
N LEU A 235 -15.09 10.40 11.73
CA LEU A 235 -13.89 10.81 12.48
C LEU A 235 -12.59 10.20 11.92
N THR A 236 -12.72 9.50 10.82
CA THR A 236 -11.67 8.69 10.22
C THR A 236 -10.73 9.57 9.42
N GLY A 237 -9.47 9.18 9.25
CA GLY A 237 -8.49 10.02 8.55
C GLY A 237 -7.98 11.27 9.31
N VAL A 238 -8.54 11.61 10.48
CA VAL A 238 -8.03 12.73 11.33
C VAL A 238 -6.55 12.53 11.71
N GLU A 239 -6.12 11.27 11.80
CA GLU A 239 -4.74 10.90 12.12
C GLU A 239 -3.74 11.08 10.98
N ALA A 240 -4.19 11.20 9.73
CA ALA A 240 -3.32 11.35 8.56
C ALA A 240 -2.38 12.57 8.69
N ILE A 241 -2.89 13.68 9.24
CA ILE A 241 -2.08 14.89 9.51
C ILE A 241 -0.97 14.61 10.54
N SER A 242 -1.24 13.78 11.55
CA SER A 242 -0.26 13.42 12.59
C SER A 242 0.83 12.47 12.08
N ASN A 243 0.53 11.67 11.05
CA ASN A 243 1.49 10.83 10.35
C ASN A 243 2.34 11.66 9.37
N GLY A 244 1.75 12.70 8.75
CA GLY A 244 2.34 13.53 7.72
C GLY A 244 3.18 14.73 8.19
N ILE A 245 3.50 14.87 9.49
CA ILE A 245 4.13 16.09 10.05
C ILE A 245 5.42 16.50 9.32
N MET A 246 6.24 15.53 8.93
CA MET A 246 7.53 15.75 8.27
C MET A 246 7.42 16.40 6.88
N ALA A 247 6.24 16.35 6.26
CA ALA A 247 6.02 16.99 4.97
C ALA A 247 5.82 18.50 5.08
N PHE A 248 5.46 19.04 6.25
CA PHE A 248 5.18 20.47 6.40
C PHE A 248 6.47 21.31 6.42
N LYS A 249 6.38 22.56 5.94
CA LYS A 249 7.42 23.58 6.13
C LYS A 249 7.66 23.88 7.61
N GLU A 250 8.87 24.30 7.95
CA GLU A 250 9.17 24.76 9.31
C GLU A 250 8.42 26.06 9.64
N PRO A 251 7.91 26.24 10.87
CA PRO A 251 7.89 25.27 11.98
C PRO A 251 6.84 24.15 11.80
N ARG A 252 7.28 22.89 11.68
CA ARG A 252 6.46 21.75 11.21
C ARG A 252 5.27 21.46 12.11
N SER A 253 5.50 21.25 13.40
CA SER A 253 4.44 20.91 14.38
C SER A 253 3.37 22.01 14.49
N ARG A 254 3.77 23.30 14.44
CA ARG A 254 2.80 24.40 14.49
C ARG A 254 1.92 24.45 13.24
N ASN A 255 2.53 24.20 12.08
CA ASN A 255 1.82 24.18 10.80
C ASN A 255 0.85 22.99 10.73
N ALA A 256 1.29 21.78 11.08
CA ALA A 256 0.45 20.59 11.13
C ALA A 256 -0.70 20.73 12.15
N ALA A 257 -0.43 21.27 13.35
CA ALA A 257 -1.46 21.50 14.36
C ALA A 257 -2.53 22.51 13.92
N GLN A 258 -2.15 23.59 13.22
CA GLN A 258 -3.10 24.55 12.66
C GLN A 258 -3.95 23.93 11.55
N THR A 259 -3.32 23.14 10.66
CA THR A 259 -4.02 22.40 9.62
C THR A 259 -5.03 21.41 10.20
N LEU A 260 -4.68 20.69 11.27
CA LEU A 260 -5.60 19.79 12.00
C LEU A 260 -6.83 20.54 12.51
N MET A 261 -6.65 21.70 13.15
CA MET A 261 -7.78 22.49 13.68
C MET A 261 -8.72 22.97 12.56
N VAL A 262 -8.16 23.45 11.44
CA VAL A 262 -8.95 23.93 10.29
C VAL A 262 -9.72 22.76 9.66
N MET A 263 -9.06 21.62 9.47
CA MET A 263 -9.75 20.42 8.98
C MET A 263 -10.90 20.03 9.90
N SER A 264 -10.66 19.89 11.22
CA SER A 264 -11.71 19.46 12.14
C SER A 264 -12.90 20.40 12.16
N ALA A 265 -12.66 21.71 12.02
CA ALA A 265 -13.73 22.69 11.88
C ALA A 265 -14.52 22.51 10.58
N LEU A 266 -13.84 22.37 9.43
CA LEU A 266 -14.49 22.12 8.14
C LEU A 266 -15.29 20.81 8.15
N LEU A 267 -14.69 19.74 8.68
CA LEU A 267 -15.32 18.43 8.84
C LEU A 267 -16.58 18.54 9.69
N GLY A 268 -16.50 19.18 10.86
CA GLY A 268 -17.65 19.37 11.75
C GLY A 268 -18.78 20.17 11.10
N VAL A 269 -18.45 21.28 10.42
CA VAL A 269 -19.43 22.13 9.72
C VAL A 269 -20.11 21.37 8.57
N MET A 270 -19.35 20.69 7.72
CA MET A 270 -19.91 19.92 6.60
C MET A 270 -20.75 18.75 7.12
N PHE A 271 -20.28 18.01 8.12
CA PHE A 271 -20.98 16.84 8.64
C PHE A 271 -22.32 17.19 9.29
N ILE A 272 -22.36 18.21 10.16
CA ILE A 272 -23.65 18.65 10.74
C ILE A 272 -24.54 19.29 9.68
N GLY A 273 -23.97 20.08 8.76
CA GLY A 273 -24.71 20.73 7.69
C GLY A 273 -25.41 19.72 6.77
N ILE A 274 -24.69 18.70 6.32
CA ILE A 274 -25.23 17.60 5.49
C ILE A 274 -26.31 16.85 6.28
N THR A 275 -26.07 16.55 7.56
CA THR A 275 -27.04 15.83 8.41
C THR A 275 -28.34 16.62 8.59
N VAL A 276 -28.25 17.91 8.89
CA VAL A 276 -29.43 18.78 9.04
C VAL A 276 -30.17 18.90 7.71
N LEU A 277 -29.47 19.14 6.61
CA LEU A 277 -30.09 19.30 5.29
C LEU A 277 -30.73 18.00 4.80
N ALA A 278 -30.12 16.84 5.05
CA ALA A 278 -30.70 15.53 4.74
C ALA A 278 -32.05 15.31 5.41
N ASN A 279 -32.22 15.77 6.66
CA ASN A 279 -33.50 15.70 7.36
C ASN A 279 -34.55 16.62 6.75
N HIS A 280 -34.19 17.86 6.43
CA HIS A 280 -35.12 18.82 5.84
C HIS A 280 -35.59 18.41 4.44
N VAL A 281 -34.69 17.81 3.66
CA VAL A 281 -35.00 17.28 2.33
C VAL A 281 -35.76 15.94 2.40
N GLN A 282 -35.90 15.34 3.60
CA GLN A 282 -36.52 14.02 3.81
C GLN A 282 -35.89 12.94 2.94
N VAL A 283 -34.54 12.91 2.94
CA VAL A 283 -33.76 11.90 2.24
C VAL A 283 -34.24 10.51 2.63
N VAL A 284 -34.38 9.64 1.63
CA VAL A 284 -34.71 8.23 1.87
C VAL A 284 -33.41 7.45 1.85
N ALA A 285 -33.14 6.70 2.91
CA ALA A 285 -31.98 5.82 3.03
C ALA A 285 -32.44 4.43 3.43
N GLY A 286 -31.78 3.39 2.92
CA GLY A 286 -32.08 2.01 3.23
C GLY A 286 -31.08 1.05 2.60
N GLU A 287 -31.05 -0.19 3.09
CA GLU A 287 -30.22 -1.23 2.48
C GLU A 287 -30.65 -1.49 1.02
N GLY A 288 -29.67 -1.54 0.12
CA GLY A 288 -29.92 -1.77 -1.31
C GLY A 288 -30.25 -0.54 -2.14
N MET A 289 -30.35 0.66 -1.52
CA MET A 289 -30.49 1.90 -2.29
C MET A 289 -29.23 2.19 -3.11
N GLN A 290 -29.43 2.47 -4.40
CA GLN A 290 -28.35 2.76 -5.34
C GLN A 290 -27.91 4.23 -5.27
N GLU A 291 -28.84 5.15 -4.99
CA GLU A 291 -28.57 6.58 -4.97
C GLU A 291 -28.04 7.04 -3.60
N THR A 292 -26.90 7.74 -3.59
CA THR A 292 -26.30 8.26 -2.35
C THR A 292 -27.08 9.43 -1.75
N VAL A 293 -26.89 9.67 -0.45
CA VAL A 293 -27.51 10.83 0.24
C VAL A 293 -27.08 12.17 -0.35
N ILE A 294 -25.82 12.31 -0.75
CA ILE A 294 -25.34 13.53 -1.43
C ILE A 294 -26.06 13.71 -2.76
N SER A 295 -26.21 12.64 -3.56
CA SER A 295 -26.94 12.71 -4.82
C SER A 295 -28.37 13.17 -4.59
N GLN A 296 -29.07 12.57 -3.63
CA GLN A 296 -30.46 12.94 -3.32
C GLN A 296 -30.58 14.41 -2.90
N ILE A 297 -29.71 14.90 -2.01
CA ILE A 297 -29.69 16.31 -1.60
C ILE A 297 -29.44 17.20 -2.82
N ALA A 298 -28.38 16.93 -3.58
CA ALA A 298 -28.01 17.74 -4.74
C ALA A 298 -29.12 17.76 -5.81
N ARG A 299 -29.78 16.62 -6.05
CA ARG A 299 -30.88 16.47 -7.01
C ARG A 299 -32.11 17.25 -6.56
N THR A 300 -32.43 17.25 -5.27
CA THR A 300 -33.54 18.05 -4.74
C THR A 300 -33.26 19.55 -4.83
N LEU A 301 -32.02 19.97 -4.58
CA LEU A 301 -31.64 21.39 -4.64
C LEU A 301 -31.56 21.94 -6.06
N TYR A 302 -30.97 21.17 -6.98
CA TYR A 302 -30.57 21.66 -8.30
C TYR A 302 -31.27 20.98 -9.48
N GLY A 303 -32.08 19.94 -9.24
CA GLY A 303 -32.53 19.03 -10.30
C GLY A 303 -31.35 18.30 -10.96
N THR A 304 -31.59 17.67 -12.12
CA THR A 304 -30.54 17.11 -12.98
C THR A 304 -29.85 18.20 -13.80
N SER A 305 -29.18 19.13 -13.13
CA SER A 305 -28.49 20.27 -13.74
C SER A 305 -26.97 20.09 -13.74
N PRO A 306 -26.19 20.95 -14.45
CA PRO A 306 -24.74 20.90 -14.39
C PRO A 306 -24.18 20.98 -12.97
N LEU A 307 -24.83 21.74 -12.06
CA LEU A 307 -24.41 21.84 -10.66
C LEU A 307 -24.54 20.51 -9.90
N TYR A 308 -25.57 19.72 -10.20
CA TYR A 308 -25.70 18.36 -9.66
C TYR A 308 -24.48 17.51 -10.02
N TYR A 309 -24.13 17.43 -11.32
CA TYR A 309 -22.97 16.66 -11.79
C TYR A 309 -21.65 17.20 -11.24
N VAL A 310 -21.50 18.52 -11.08
CA VAL A 310 -20.32 19.14 -10.46
C VAL A 310 -20.16 18.67 -9.01
N THR A 311 -21.23 18.62 -8.23
CA THR A 311 -21.18 18.15 -6.83
C THR A 311 -20.81 16.67 -6.73
N LEU A 312 -21.36 15.81 -7.58
CA LEU A 312 -21.01 14.39 -7.62
C LEU A 312 -19.56 14.17 -8.09
N ALA A 313 -19.11 14.92 -9.09
CA ALA A 313 -17.74 14.88 -9.56
C ALA A 313 -16.78 15.32 -8.43
N ALA A 314 -17.08 16.42 -7.74
CA ALA A 314 -16.28 16.90 -6.61
C ALA A 314 -16.18 15.84 -5.50
N THR A 315 -17.31 15.21 -5.17
CA THR A 315 -17.37 14.13 -4.17
C THR A 315 -16.59 12.89 -4.60
N THR A 316 -16.71 12.49 -5.87
CA THR A 316 -15.98 11.35 -6.44
C THR A 316 -14.48 11.58 -6.39
N VAL A 317 -14.02 12.76 -6.82
CA VAL A 317 -12.58 13.05 -6.88
C VAL A 317 -11.99 13.13 -5.47
N ILE A 318 -12.68 13.71 -4.48
CA ILE A 318 -12.15 13.72 -3.11
C ILE A 318 -12.03 12.33 -2.50
N LEU A 319 -12.95 11.41 -2.82
CA LEU A 319 -12.87 10.01 -2.39
C LEU A 319 -11.70 9.28 -3.07
N ILE A 320 -11.43 9.56 -4.34
CA ILE A 320 -10.21 9.07 -5.02
C ILE A 320 -8.95 9.63 -4.34
N MET A 321 -8.96 10.89 -3.91
CA MET A 321 -7.84 11.50 -3.16
C MET A 321 -7.67 10.92 -1.77
N ALA A 322 -8.75 10.56 -1.07
CA ALA A 322 -8.70 9.86 0.21
C ALA A 322 -7.97 8.51 0.08
N ALA A 323 -8.29 7.72 -0.95
CA ALA A 323 -7.56 6.49 -1.25
C ALA A 323 -6.07 6.77 -1.51
N ASN A 324 -5.74 7.86 -2.19
CA ASN A 324 -4.35 8.26 -2.44
C ASN A 324 -3.56 8.59 -1.16
N THR A 325 -4.21 9.12 -0.12
CA THR A 325 -3.58 9.31 1.21
C THR A 325 -3.06 7.98 1.77
N SER A 326 -3.84 6.89 1.65
CA SER A 326 -3.41 5.55 2.07
C SER A 326 -2.25 5.01 1.24
N TYR A 327 -2.23 5.28 -0.08
CA TYR A 327 -1.10 4.94 -0.94
C TYR A 327 0.21 5.67 -0.55
N ALA A 328 0.10 6.84 0.08
CA ALA A 328 1.25 7.55 0.61
C ALA A 328 1.72 6.99 1.96
N ASP A 329 0.81 6.63 2.86
CA ASP A 329 1.13 6.33 4.25
C ASP A 329 1.29 4.83 4.57
N PHE A 330 0.51 3.94 3.96
CA PHE A 330 0.66 2.49 4.16
C PHE A 330 2.07 1.98 3.86
N PRO A 331 2.70 2.33 2.71
CA PRO A 331 4.04 1.83 2.41
C PRO A 331 5.11 2.38 3.36
N ARG A 332 4.91 3.61 3.89
CA ARG A 332 5.81 4.22 4.87
C ARG A 332 5.71 3.52 6.23
N LEU A 333 4.49 3.27 6.70
CA LEU A 333 4.24 2.54 7.94
C LEU A 333 4.76 1.10 7.83
N GLY A 334 4.47 0.41 6.73
CA GLY A 334 4.97 -0.94 6.46
C GLY A 334 6.50 -1.00 6.44
N ALA A 335 7.16 -0.01 5.84
CA ALA A 335 8.62 0.09 5.86
C ALA A 335 9.17 0.33 7.27
N LEU A 336 8.48 1.13 8.11
CA LEU A 336 8.91 1.40 9.48
C LEU A 336 8.81 0.14 10.35
N ILE A 337 7.69 -0.58 10.28
CA ILE A 337 7.49 -1.87 10.99
C ILE A 337 8.46 -2.96 10.46
N ALA A 338 8.75 -2.96 9.15
CA ALA A 338 9.71 -3.87 8.55
C ALA A 338 11.15 -3.57 8.96
N ALA A 339 11.52 -2.29 9.13
CA ALA A 339 12.82 -1.88 9.65
C ALA A 339 13.02 -2.35 11.10
N ASP A 340 11.97 -2.34 11.91
CA ASP A 340 11.95 -2.89 13.27
C ASP A 340 11.95 -4.45 13.28
N GLY A 341 11.93 -5.09 12.10
CA GLY A 341 12.05 -6.53 11.93
C GLY A 341 10.76 -7.32 12.18
N PHE A 342 9.59 -6.67 12.14
CA PHE A 342 8.28 -7.29 12.35
C PHE A 342 7.54 -7.61 11.04
N LEU A 343 8.04 -7.12 9.91
CA LEU A 343 7.52 -7.39 8.57
C LEU A 343 8.64 -7.85 7.61
N PRO A 344 8.31 -8.38 6.42
CA PRO A 344 9.30 -8.75 5.41
C PRO A 344 10.24 -7.58 5.09
N LYS A 345 11.56 -7.80 5.16
CA LYS A 345 12.56 -6.74 4.93
C LYS A 345 12.42 -6.10 3.54
N GLN A 346 11.80 -6.78 2.59
CA GLN A 346 11.52 -6.29 1.24
C GLN A 346 10.70 -5.00 1.23
N LEU A 347 9.84 -4.78 2.24
CA LEU A 347 9.05 -3.56 2.38
C LEU A 347 9.91 -2.33 2.70
N THR A 348 11.14 -2.50 3.20
CA THR A 348 12.08 -1.39 3.43
C THR A 348 12.74 -0.89 2.15
N TYR A 349 12.71 -1.68 1.07
CA TYR A 349 13.38 -1.31 -0.17
C TYR A 349 12.58 -0.24 -0.93
N ARG A 350 13.26 0.85 -1.27
CA ARG A 350 12.74 1.87 -2.17
C ARG A 350 13.04 1.45 -3.61
N GLY A 351 12.00 1.39 -4.44
CA GLY A 351 12.10 1.03 -5.85
C GLY A 351 12.76 2.12 -6.70
N ARG A 352 12.74 1.92 -8.02
CA ARG A 352 13.39 2.80 -9.04
C ARG A 352 12.99 4.28 -8.99
N ARG A 353 11.84 4.59 -8.40
CA ARG A 353 11.29 5.95 -8.24
C ARG A 353 11.40 6.49 -6.81
N LEU A 354 12.16 5.81 -5.95
CA LEU A 354 12.32 6.09 -4.52
C LEU A 354 11.02 5.93 -3.70
N VAL A 355 10.05 5.19 -4.24
CA VAL A 355 8.81 4.81 -3.57
C VAL A 355 8.90 3.38 -3.03
N PHE A 356 8.19 3.07 -1.95
CA PHE A 356 8.13 1.72 -1.38
C PHE A 356 7.19 0.83 -2.22
N SER A 357 7.67 0.38 -3.37
CA SER A 357 6.86 -0.32 -4.39
C SER A 357 6.14 -1.57 -3.87
N TRP A 358 6.80 -2.37 -3.03
CA TRP A 358 6.18 -3.56 -2.44
C TRP A 358 5.01 -3.22 -1.52
N GLY A 359 5.09 -2.11 -0.78
CA GLY A 359 3.99 -1.63 0.05
C GLY A 359 2.80 -1.15 -0.79
N ILE A 360 3.06 -0.42 -1.88
CA ILE A 360 2.01 0.03 -2.81
C ILE A 360 1.27 -1.15 -3.43
N VAL A 361 2.00 -2.16 -3.92
CA VAL A 361 1.41 -3.36 -4.53
C VAL A 361 0.64 -4.18 -3.49
N ALA A 362 1.17 -4.36 -2.28
CA ALA A 362 0.47 -5.08 -1.22
C ALA A 362 -0.85 -4.40 -0.83
N LEU A 363 -0.87 -3.07 -0.71
CA LEU A 363 -2.08 -2.30 -0.47
C LEU A 363 -3.12 -2.49 -1.59
N ALA A 364 -2.69 -2.32 -2.84
CA ALA A 364 -3.57 -2.44 -4.01
C ALA A 364 -4.20 -3.85 -4.10
N LEU A 365 -3.42 -4.90 -3.88
CA LEU A 365 -3.90 -6.28 -3.89
C LEU A 365 -4.89 -6.54 -2.76
N ALA A 366 -4.56 -6.13 -1.52
CA ALA A 366 -5.43 -6.32 -0.38
C ALA A 366 -6.77 -5.57 -0.54
N ALA A 367 -6.73 -4.31 -0.99
CA ALA A 367 -7.92 -3.53 -1.25
C ALA A 367 -8.77 -4.13 -2.38
N SER A 368 -8.14 -4.59 -3.46
CA SER A 368 -8.83 -5.26 -4.57
C SER A 368 -9.56 -6.52 -4.12
N VAL A 369 -8.92 -7.34 -3.27
CA VAL A 369 -9.54 -8.55 -2.70
C VAL A 369 -10.77 -8.20 -1.86
N LEU A 370 -10.69 -7.18 -1.00
CA LEU A 370 -11.85 -6.74 -0.22
C LEU A 370 -12.99 -6.23 -1.11
N ILE A 371 -12.69 -5.41 -2.12
CA ILE A 371 -13.71 -4.93 -3.06
C ILE A 371 -14.40 -6.09 -3.79
N MET A 372 -13.65 -7.11 -4.22
CA MET A 372 -14.24 -8.30 -4.86
C MET A 372 -15.13 -9.10 -3.88
N ILE A 373 -14.70 -9.29 -2.64
CA ILE A 373 -15.47 -10.03 -1.63
C ILE A 373 -16.76 -9.28 -1.27
N PHE A 374 -16.68 -7.98 -1.05
CA PHE A 374 -17.81 -7.14 -0.63
C PHE A 374 -18.58 -6.51 -1.80
N GLN A 375 -18.23 -6.86 -3.04
CA GLN A 375 -18.93 -6.42 -4.26
C GLN A 375 -19.04 -4.89 -4.40
N ALA A 376 -17.98 -4.17 -3.99
CA ALA A 376 -17.93 -2.70 -3.94
C ALA A 376 -19.08 -2.05 -3.14
N ASP A 377 -19.60 -2.74 -2.11
CA ASP A 377 -20.63 -2.22 -1.22
C ASP A 377 -20.01 -1.46 -0.03
N THR A 378 -20.24 -0.15 0.02
CA THR A 378 -19.72 0.71 1.09
C THR A 378 -20.27 0.35 2.46
N THR A 379 -21.57 0.06 2.55
CA THR A 379 -22.26 -0.18 3.81
C THR A 379 -21.78 -1.47 4.47
N ARG A 380 -21.32 -2.45 3.67
CA ARG A 380 -20.67 -3.68 4.20
C ARG A 380 -19.19 -3.50 4.53
N LEU A 381 -18.49 -2.60 3.85
CA LEU A 381 -17.07 -2.32 4.09
C LEU A 381 -16.83 -1.43 5.32
N ILE A 382 -17.69 -0.43 5.54
CA ILE A 382 -17.56 0.56 6.63
C ILE A 382 -17.51 -0.09 8.04
N PRO A 383 -18.29 -1.14 8.36
CA PRO A 383 -18.17 -1.89 9.61
C PRO A 383 -16.76 -2.43 9.90
N LEU A 384 -15.98 -2.77 8.88
CA LEU A 384 -14.62 -3.29 9.06
C LEU A 384 -13.64 -2.17 9.45
N TYR A 385 -13.96 -0.93 9.09
CA TYR A 385 -13.05 0.20 9.18
C TYR A 385 -12.94 0.74 10.62
N ALA A 386 -14.06 0.94 11.30
CA ALA A 386 -14.06 1.75 12.52
C ALA A 386 -13.35 1.10 13.73
N ILE A 387 -13.34 -0.24 13.85
CA ILE A 387 -12.64 -0.90 14.98
C ILE A 387 -11.15 -0.60 14.95
N GLY A 388 -10.52 -0.65 13.77
CA GLY A 388 -9.09 -0.37 13.61
C GLY A 388 -8.74 1.04 14.07
N VAL A 389 -9.48 2.03 13.60
CA VAL A 389 -9.29 3.44 13.98
C VAL A 389 -9.49 3.67 15.47
N PHE A 390 -10.58 3.19 16.07
CA PHE A 390 -10.79 3.44 17.49
C PHE A 390 -9.78 2.71 18.37
N LEU A 391 -9.31 1.54 17.95
CA LEU A 391 -8.21 0.83 18.62
C LEU A 391 -6.89 1.62 18.52
N SER A 392 -6.55 2.16 17.34
CA SER A 392 -5.35 2.99 17.15
C SER A 392 -5.45 4.27 18.00
N PHE A 393 -6.62 4.90 18.05
CA PHE A 393 -6.90 6.07 18.88
C PHE A 393 -6.71 5.72 20.36
N THR A 394 -7.37 4.69 20.88
CA THR A 394 -7.26 4.28 22.29
C THR A 394 -5.81 4.00 22.69
N LEU A 395 -5.03 3.31 21.85
CA LEU A 395 -3.63 3.02 22.12
C LEU A 395 -2.75 4.27 22.09
N SER A 396 -2.97 5.17 21.11
CA SER A 396 -2.27 6.45 21.00
C SER A 396 -2.56 7.35 22.22
N GLN A 397 -3.83 7.50 22.59
CA GLN A 397 -4.26 8.26 23.76
C GLN A 397 -3.65 7.70 25.05
N SER A 398 -3.72 6.38 25.24
CA SER A 398 -3.14 5.70 26.40
C SER A 398 -1.61 5.86 26.46
N GLY A 399 -0.94 5.83 25.32
CA GLY A 399 0.49 6.12 25.20
C GLY A 399 0.83 7.55 25.64
N MET A 400 0.01 8.53 25.22
CA MET A 400 0.18 9.93 25.64
C MET A 400 -0.08 10.13 27.14
N VAL A 401 -1.03 9.42 27.75
CA VAL A 401 -1.23 9.43 29.21
C VAL A 401 0.04 9.00 29.94
N MET A 402 0.69 7.93 29.46
CA MET A 402 1.95 7.46 30.04
C MET A 402 3.10 8.44 29.79
N ARG A 403 3.16 9.05 28.60
CA ARG A 403 4.15 10.09 28.26
C ARG A 403 4.07 11.27 29.23
N TRP A 404 2.88 11.83 29.46
CA TRP A 404 2.71 12.97 30.38
C TRP A 404 3.00 12.59 31.82
N ARG A 405 2.68 11.36 32.24
CA ARG A 405 3.07 10.85 33.56
C ARG A 405 4.59 10.75 33.73
N ARG A 406 5.33 10.38 32.68
CA ARG A 406 6.80 10.35 32.68
C ARG A 406 7.37 11.77 32.70
N SER A 407 6.88 12.66 31.83
CA SER A 407 7.27 14.07 31.77
C SER A 407 7.09 14.79 33.12
N GLY A 408 5.98 14.54 33.83
CA GLY A 408 5.71 15.12 35.15
C GLY A 408 6.61 14.63 36.28
N LYS A 409 7.38 13.53 36.08
CA LYS A 409 8.36 13.01 37.04
C LYS A 409 9.78 13.53 36.80
N MET A 410 10.02 14.23 35.69
CA MET A 410 11.33 14.77 35.34
C MET A 410 11.61 16.07 36.08
N LYS A 411 12.90 16.42 36.21
CA LYS A 411 13.28 17.72 36.76
C LYS A 411 13.11 18.83 35.70
N PRO A 412 12.79 20.08 36.09
CA PRO A 412 12.78 21.20 35.16
C PRO A 412 14.13 21.36 34.46
N GLY A 413 14.13 21.42 33.12
CA GLY A 413 15.34 21.54 32.29
C GLY A 413 15.99 20.22 31.86
N GLU A 414 15.50 19.07 32.35
CA GLU A 414 15.97 17.75 31.93
C GLU A 414 15.38 17.36 30.56
N GLU A 415 16.23 16.94 29.63
CA GLU A 415 15.84 16.43 28.31
C GLU A 415 16.32 14.99 28.15
N VAL A 416 15.39 14.08 27.85
CA VAL A 416 15.71 12.67 27.60
C VAL A 416 15.25 12.32 26.20
N GLU A 417 16.19 11.84 25.37
CA GLU A 417 15.86 11.34 24.04
C GLU A 417 15.29 9.92 24.13
N ILE A 418 14.08 9.73 23.60
CA ILE A 418 13.36 8.46 23.56
C ILE A 418 12.99 8.18 22.10
N HIS A 419 13.62 7.17 21.49
CA HIS A 419 13.27 6.58 20.19
C HIS A 419 12.70 7.57 19.14
N GLY A 420 13.44 8.66 18.86
CA GLY A 420 13.08 9.65 17.84
C GLY A 420 12.21 10.82 18.34
N SER A 421 11.99 10.94 19.65
CA SER A 421 11.34 12.09 20.29
C SER A 421 12.07 12.56 21.53
N ILE A 422 11.97 13.85 21.87
CA ILE A 422 12.60 14.41 23.08
C ILE A 422 11.52 14.55 24.16
N LEU A 423 11.74 13.93 25.31
CA LEU A 423 10.92 14.10 26.49
C LEU A 423 11.49 15.25 27.32
N ARG A 424 10.62 16.21 27.66
CA ARG A 424 10.96 17.39 28.47
C ARG A 424 9.94 17.54 29.59
N PHE A 425 10.33 18.19 30.69
CA PHE A 425 9.39 18.58 31.74
C PHE A 425 8.36 19.58 31.21
N ASP A 426 7.08 19.34 31.48
CA ASP A 426 5.97 20.21 31.09
C ASP A 426 5.16 20.61 32.32
N SER A 427 5.03 21.91 32.60
CA SER A 427 4.28 22.41 33.76
C SER A 427 2.79 22.07 33.71
N HIS A 428 2.24 21.85 32.52
CA HIS A 428 0.83 21.53 32.30
C HIS A 428 0.59 20.02 32.11
N TRP A 429 1.52 19.17 32.55
CA TRP A 429 1.41 17.72 32.34
C TRP A 429 0.11 17.12 32.88
N ARG A 430 -0.42 17.61 34.01
CA ARG A 430 -1.66 17.09 34.62
C ARG A 430 -2.89 17.34 33.75
N THR A 431 -3.02 18.54 33.20
CA THR A 431 -4.17 18.88 32.34
C THR A 431 -4.09 18.13 31.02
N LYS A 432 -2.90 18.05 30.42
CA LYS A 432 -2.64 17.26 29.21
C LYS A 432 -2.91 15.77 29.44
N GLN A 433 -2.50 15.23 30.58
CA GLN A 433 -2.78 13.86 30.96
C GLN A 433 -4.28 13.61 31.13
N ALA A 434 -5.02 14.50 31.82
CA ALA A 434 -6.45 14.37 32.03
C ALA A 434 -7.23 14.37 30.71
N VAL A 435 -6.87 15.26 29.77
CA VAL A 435 -7.48 15.30 28.43
C VAL A 435 -7.26 14.01 27.66
N ASN A 436 -6.03 13.47 27.65
CA ASN A 436 -5.75 12.21 26.95
C ASN A 436 -6.39 11.00 27.67
N ALA A 437 -6.49 11.02 28.99
CA ALA A 437 -7.17 9.96 29.74
C ALA A 437 -8.67 9.94 29.42
N PHE A 438 -9.30 11.11 29.36
CA PHE A 438 -10.68 11.24 28.93
C PHE A 438 -10.87 10.76 27.48
N GLY A 439 -9.99 11.18 26.56
CA GLY A 439 -9.99 10.70 25.17
C GLY A 439 -9.79 9.19 25.04
N ALA A 440 -8.89 8.59 25.84
CA ALA A 440 -8.67 7.14 25.87
C ALA A 440 -9.93 6.39 26.31
N ILE A 441 -10.59 6.85 27.38
CA ILE A 441 -11.84 6.24 27.88
C ILE A 441 -12.95 6.37 26.84
N MET A 442 -13.15 7.56 26.26
CA MET A 442 -14.18 7.76 25.25
C MET A 442 -13.97 6.86 24.04
N THR A 443 -12.76 6.86 23.46
CA THR A 443 -12.45 6.05 22.27
C THR A 443 -12.57 4.56 22.56
N PHE A 444 -12.19 4.12 23.76
CA PHE A 444 -12.37 2.73 24.19
C PHE A 444 -13.85 2.35 24.30
N ILE A 445 -14.68 3.21 24.91
CA ILE A 445 -16.13 2.98 25.00
C ILE A 445 -16.75 2.90 23.60
N VAL A 446 -16.39 3.83 22.70
CA VAL A 446 -16.89 3.80 21.31
C VAL A 446 -16.44 2.53 20.59
N MET A 447 -15.19 2.10 20.76
CA MET A 447 -14.70 0.84 20.20
C MET A 447 -15.53 -0.36 20.66
N ILE A 448 -15.85 -0.44 21.96
CA ILE A 448 -16.67 -1.53 22.51
C ILE A 448 -18.10 -1.47 21.99
N ILE A 449 -18.72 -0.28 21.99
CA ILE A 449 -20.07 -0.08 21.43
C ILE A 449 -20.10 -0.56 19.98
N PHE A 450 -19.10 -0.17 19.19
CA PHE A 450 -19.00 -0.55 17.80
C PHE A 450 -18.83 -2.06 17.64
N ALA A 451 -17.88 -2.66 18.37
CA ALA A 451 -17.61 -4.10 18.31
C ALA A 451 -18.84 -4.94 18.64
N VAL A 452 -19.68 -4.50 19.58
CA VAL A 452 -20.93 -5.19 19.95
C VAL A 452 -22.05 -4.88 18.94
N ALA A 453 -22.30 -3.61 18.63
CA ALA A 453 -23.44 -3.18 17.81
C ALA A 453 -23.30 -3.58 16.33
N LYS A 454 -22.07 -3.70 15.83
CA LYS A 454 -21.74 -4.07 14.44
C LYS A 454 -21.14 -5.46 14.33
N PHE A 455 -21.19 -6.27 15.40
CA PHE A 455 -20.60 -7.61 15.38
C PHE A 455 -21.17 -8.47 14.23
N THR A 456 -22.49 -8.48 14.08
CA THR A 456 -23.20 -9.23 13.02
C THR A 456 -23.02 -8.62 11.63
N ASP A 457 -22.74 -7.32 11.56
CA ASP A 457 -22.59 -6.58 10.30
C ASP A 457 -21.16 -6.75 9.70
N GLY A 458 -20.30 -7.56 10.32
CA GLY A 458 -18.96 -7.89 9.82
C GLY A 458 -17.80 -7.42 10.71
N ALA A 459 -18.06 -6.68 11.79
CA ALA A 459 -17.01 -6.15 12.66
C ALA A 459 -16.17 -7.25 13.33
N TYR A 460 -16.72 -8.46 13.49
CA TYR A 460 -16.01 -9.65 13.99
C TYR A 460 -14.75 -10.00 13.17
N ILE A 461 -14.73 -9.68 11.86
CA ILE A 461 -13.60 -9.97 10.99
C ILE A 461 -12.36 -9.24 11.50
N VAL A 462 -12.49 -7.98 11.89
CA VAL A 462 -11.38 -7.14 12.35
C VAL A 462 -10.88 -7.59 13.73
N VAL A 463 -11.81 -7.98 14.60
CA VAL A 463 -11.51 -8.56 15.92
C VAL A 463 -10.63 -9.81 15.81
N VAL A 464 -10.75 -10.57 14.71
CA VAL A 464 -9.92 -11.75 14.42
C VAL A 464 -8.64 -11.38 13.66
N VAL A 465 -8.74 -10.53 12.64
CA VAL A 465 -7.64 -10.18 11.74
C VAL A 465 -6.52 -9.43 12.47
N ILE A 466 -6.85 -8.49 13.36
CA ILE A 466 -5.81 -7.70 14.06
C ILE A 466 -4.92 -8.60 14.95
N PRO A 467 -5.46 -9.45 15.85
CA PRO A 467 -4.63 -10.39 16.61
C PRO A 467 -3.84 -11.36 15.73
N LEU A 468 -4.42 -11.83 14.62
CA LEU A 468 -3.73 -12.72 13.68
C LEU A 468 -2.53 -12.01 13.03
N LEU A 469 -2.68 -10.77 12.59
CA LEU A 469 -1.59 -9.96 12.05
C LEU A 469 -0.49 -9.75 13.09
N VAL A 470 -0.85 -9.44 14.34
CA VAL A 470 0.12 -9.30 15.44
C VAL A 470 0.89 -10.60 15.68
N LEU A 471 0.22 -11.76 15.64
CA LEU A 471 0.87 -13.06 15.75
C LEU A 471 1.85 -13.30 14.60
N VAL A 472 1.45 -12.97 13.37
CA VAL A 472 2.32 -13.06 12.18
C VAL A 472 3.55 -12.17 12.36
N PHE A 473 3.38 -10.93 12.84
CA PHE A 473 4.49 -9.99 13.08
C PHE A 473 5.51 -10.56 14.09
N PHE A 474 5.03 -11.09 15.22
CA PHE A 474 5.90 -11.73 16.20
C PHE A 474 6.56 -13.00 15.67
N ARG A 475 5.88 -13.77 14.82
CA ARG A 475 6.45 -14.97 14.19
C ARG A 475 7.60 -14.61 13.24
N ILE A 476 7.43 -13.57 12.42
CA ILE A 476 8.49 -13.04 11.53
C ILE A 476 9.68 -12.55 12.36
N HIS A 477 9.41 -11.76 13.40
CA HIS A 477 10.46 -11.21 14.26
C HIS A 477 11.25 -12.31 14.98
N ARG A 478 10.56 -13.33 15.50
CA ARG A 478 11.19 -14.50 16.12
C ARG A 478 12.04 -15.27 15.11
N HIS A 479 11.55 -15.49 13.90
CA HIS A 479 12.30 -16.13 12.83
C HIS A 479 13.60 -15.37 12.52
N TYR A 480 13.55 -14.05 12.36
CA TYR A 480 14.76 -13.24 12.14
C TYR A 480 15.74 -13.28 13.31
N LYS A 481 15.25 -13.23 14.55
CA LYS A 481 16.11 -13.39 15.75
C LYS A 481 16.75 -14.77 15.79
N SER A 482 16.03 -15.83 15.44
CA SER A 482 16.57 -17.19 15.37
C SER A 482 17.66 -17.31 14.29
N VAL A 483 17.42 -16.79 13.08
CA VAL A 483 18.42 -16.81 12.00
C VAL A 483 19.65 -15.98 12.38
N SER A 484 19.46 -14.77 12.90
CA SER A 484 20.56 -13.92 13.36
C SER A 484 21.37 -14.58 14.48
N ALA A 485 20.69 -15.24 15.44
CA ALA A 485 21.36 -15.98 16.49
C ALA A 485 22.14 -17.19 15.96
N LEU A 486 21.60 -17.95 15.01
CA LEU A 486 22.31 -19.07 14.36
C LEU A 486 23.57 -18.59 13.62
N LEU A 487 23.47 -17.47 12.90
CA LEU A 487 24.59 -16.87 12.18
C LEU A 487 25.63 -16.22 13.11
N SER A 488 25.21 -15.65 14.24
CA SER A 488 26.10 -14.91 15.17
C SER A 488 26.68 -15.76 16.29
N ARG A 489 25.98 -16.80 16.75
CA ARG A 489 26.38 -17.68 17.88
C ARG A 489 26.89 -19.06 17.45
N GLY A 490 27.04 -19.32 16.16
CA GLY A 490 27.47 -20.63 15.67
C GLY A 490 28.91 -20.96 16.04
N ALA A 491 29.11 -22.11 16.70
CA ALA A 491 30.38 -22.81 16.92
C ALA A 491 31.08 -23.29 15.60
N ARG A 492 30.68 -22.74 14.46
CA ARG A 492 31.19 -23.03 13.11
C ARG A 492 31.31 -21.72 12.34
N TRP A 493 32.15 -20.80 12.82
CA TRP A 493 32.74 -19.86 11.88
C TRP A 493 33.41 -20.71 10.80
N PRO A 494 32.99 -20.62 9.53
CA PRO A 494 33.62 -21.40 8.49
C PRO A 494 35.10 -21.03 8.45
N ASN A 495 35.98 -22.02 8.58
CA ASN A 495 37.41 -21.80 8.46
C ASN A 495 37.68 -21.19 7.08
N MET A 496 38.20 -19.97 7.06
CA MET A 496 38.61 -19.30 5.83
C MET A 496 39.81 -20.06 5.26
N ARG A 497 39.56 -20.91 4.25
CA ARG A 497 40.56 -21.74 3.60
C ARG A 497 40.37 -21.66 2.10
N GLN A 498 41.48 -21.58 1.37
CA GLN A 498 41.47 -21.77 -0.06
C GLN A 498 41.14 -23.24 -0.36
N ARG A 499 40.17 -23.46 -1.26
CA ARG A 499 39.76 -24.78 -1.71
C ARG A 499 39.88 -24.83 -3.24
N PRO A 500 40.20 -25.99 -3.83
CA PRO A 500 40.25 -26.12 -5.29
C PRO A 500 38.87 -25.86 -5.88
N VAL A 501 38.84 -25.22 -7.05
CA VAL A 501 37.62 -24.96 -7.83
C VAL A 501 37.73 -25.69 -9.16
N LYS A 502 36.74 -26.53 -9.48
CA LYS A 502 36.61 -27.14 -10.80
C LYS A 502 35.50 -26.45 -11.56
N THR A 503 35.81 -25.92 -12.73
CA THR A 503 34.85 -25.17 -13.54
C THR A 503 34.22 -26.07 -14.60
N LEU A 504 32.91 -26.00 -14.75
CA LEU A 504 32.13 -26.70 -15.78
C LEU A 504 31.47 -25.66 -16.68
N VAL A 505 31.66 -25.76 -17.99
CA VAL A 505 30.99 -24.90 -18.97
C VAL A 505 29.90 -25.72 -19.64
N LEU A 506 28.64 -25.35 -19.42
CA LEU A 506 27.52 -26.05 -20.07
C LEU A 506 27.34 -25.56 -21.50
N VAL A 507 27.33 -26.52 -22.42
CA VAL A 507 27.27 -26.28 -23.86
C VAL A 507 26.07 -27.02 -24.43
N ASP A 508 25.07 -26.29 -24.93
CA ASP A 508 23.97 -26.91 -25.70
C ASP A 508 24.32 -27.02 -27.19
N ASP A 509 25.00 -26.02 -27.74
CA ASP A 509 25.50 -26.00 -29.12
C ASP A 509 26.75 -25.10 -29.24
N VAL A 510 27.46 -25.18 -30.36
CA VAL A 510 28.69 -24.41 -30.62
C VAL A 510 28.39 -23.20 -31.51
N HIS A 511 28.22 -22.04 -30.88
CA HIS A 511 28.00 -20.76 -31.56
C HIS A 511 28.82 -19.62 -30.93
N ALA A 512 28.70 -18.39 -31.46
CA ALA A 512 29.46 -17.23 -30.98
C ALA A 512 29.30 -16.99 -29.46
N GLY A 513 28.08 -17.08 -28.93
CA GLY A 513 27.83 -17.04 -27.48
C GLY A 513 28.53 -18.14 -26.67
N THR A 514 28.68 -19.36 -27.20
CA THR A 514 29.41 -20.46 -26.57
C THR A 514 30.90 -20.14 -26.49
N VAL A 515 31.49 -19.66 -27.59
CA VAL A 515 32.90 -19.23 -27.64
C VAL A 515 33.15 -18.07 -26.66
N HIS A 516 32.23 -17.11 -26.60
CA HIS A 516 32.30 -16.02 -25.62
C HIS A 516 32.30 -16.53 -24.17
N THR A 517 31.44 -17.51 -23.87
CA THR A 517 31.36 -18.16 -22.56
C THR A 517 32.65 -18.91 -22.22
N ILE A 518 33.26 -19.60 -23.19
CA ILE A 518 34.55 -20.29 -23.02
C ILE A 518 35.68 -19.28 -22.76
N ASN A 519 35.72 -18.16 -23.49
CA ASN A 519 36.72 -17.12 -23.26
C ASN A 519 36.63 -16.56 -21.84
N PHE A 520 35.41 -16.37 -21.32
CA PHE A 520 35.20 -16.02 -19.92
C PHE A 520 35.73 -17.11 -18.97
N ALA A 521 35.42 -18.39 -19.23
CA ALA A 521 35.94 -19.50 -18.42
C ALA A 521 37.48 -19.55 -18.41
N LYS A 522 38.14 -19.39 -19.58
CA LYS A 522 39.61 -19.30 -19.70
C LYS A 522 40.18 -18.15 -18.88
N SER A 523 39.50 -17.00 -18.83
CA SER A 523 39.97 -15.81 -18.08
C SER A 523 40.01 -15.99 -16.55
N LEU A 524 39.32 -16.98 -16.01
CA LEU A 524 39.31 -17.27 -14.56
C LEU A 524 40.61 -17.94 -14.07
N GLY A 525 41.42 -18.49 -14.97
CA GLY A 525 42.65 -19.21 -14.61
C GLY A 525 42.44 -20.52 -13.83
N ALA A 526 41.19 -20.99 -13.71
CA ALA A 526 40.84 -22.26 -13.08
C ALA A 526 40.71 -23.39 -14.12
N PRO A 527 40.97 -24.67 -13.74
CA PRO A 527 40.73 -25.80 -14.62
C PRO A 527 39.25 -25.90 -14.98
N TRP A 528 38.95 -25.89 -16.28
CA TRP A 528 37.58 -25.96 -16.77
C TRP A 528 37.35 -27.18 -17.66
N THR A 529 36.09 -27.61 -17.78
CA THR A 529 35.68 -28.74 -18.62
C THR A 529 34.36 -28.40 -19.28
N ALA A 530 34.25 -28.59 -20.59
CA ALA A 530 33.00 -28.38 -21.29
C ALA A 530 32.12 -29.60 -21.12
N VAL A 531 30.83 -29.39 -20.84
CA VAL A 531 29.85 -30.46 -20.61
C VAL A 531 28.68 -30.23 -21.55
N HIS A 532 28.42 -31.23 -22.40
CA HIS A 532 27.25 -31.27 -23.28
C HIS A 532 26.32 -32.40 -22.85
N VAL A 533 25.03 -32.11 -22.67
CA VAL A 533 24.02 -33.12 -22.35
C VAL A 533 23.41 -33.62 -23.65
N ALA A 534 23.72 -34.85 -24.01
CA ALA A 534 23.23 -35.49 -25.23
C ALA A 534 21.78 -35.96 -25.04
N ILE A 535 20.84 -35.06 -25.35
CA ILE A 535 19.40 -35.34 -25.44
C ILE A 535 19.06 -36.02 -26.77
N ASP A 536 19.76 -35.65 -27.83
CA ASP A 536 19.64 -36.18 -29.18
C ASP A 536 21.02 -36.68 -29.64
N PRO A 537 21.18 -38.00 -29.92
CA PRO A 537 22.43 -38.57 -30.39
C PRO A 537 22.98 -37.90 -31.66
N GLU A 538 22.11 -37.51 -32.60
CA GLU A 538 22.54 -36.87 -33.85
C GLU A 538 23.04 -35.44 -33.59
N LYS A 539 22.37 -34.69 -32.70
CA LYS A 539 22.83 -33.37 -32.26
C LYS A 539 24.16 -33.46 -31.53
N ALA A 540 24.34 -34.46 -30.66
CA ALA A 540 25.57 -34.64 -29.91
C ALA A 540 26.80 -34.83 -30.82
N GLU A 541 26.66 -35.61 -31.90
CA GLU A 541 27.74 -35.77 -32.88
C GLU A 541 28.01 -34.49 -33.69
N ARG A 542 26.98 -33.73 -34.05
CA ARG A 542 27.16 -32.40 -34.68
C ARG A 542 27.91 -31.43 -33.77
N VAL A 543 27.54 -31.38 -32.49
CA VAL A 543 28.20 -30.53 -31.48
C VAL A 543 29.66 -30.94 -31.31
N LYS A 544 29.93 -32.25 -31.22
CA LYS A 544 31.30 -32.78 -31.09
C LYS A 544 32.18 -32.42 -32.29
N ARG A 545 31.67 -32.56 -33.51
CA ARG A 545 32.38 -32.15 -34.74
C ARG A 545 32.65 -30.64 -34.75
N THR A 546 31.61 -29.84 -34.53
CA THR A 546 31.73 -28.37 -34.55
C THR A 546 32.64 -27.85 -33.44
N TRP A 547 32.68 -28.54 -32.30
CA TRP A 547 33.60 -28.26 -31.20
C TRP A 547 35.06 -28.45 -31.60
N GLN A 548 35.38 -29.58 -32.23
CA GLN A 548 36.74 -29.83 -32.74
C GLN A 548 37.17 -28.79 -33.78
N GLU A 549 36.26 -28.38 -34.67
CA GLU A 549 36.54 -27.36 -35.70
C GLU A 549 36.76 -25.94 -35.13
N ARG A 550 35.94 -25.53 -34.15
CA ARG A 550 35.88 -24.12 -33.68
C ARG A 550 36.67 -23.84 -32.41
N VAL A 551 36.78 -24.82 -31.51
CA VAL A 551 37.39 -24.68 -30.18
C VAL A 551 38.73 -25.42 -30.12
N GLY A 552 38.85 -26.55 -30.82
CA GLY A 552 40.06 -27.37 -30.88
C GLY A 552 40.23 -28.33 -29.69
N ASP A 553 41.34 -29.09 -29.71
CA ASP A 553 41.64 -30.15 -28.74
C ASP A 553 42.08 -29.65 -27.34
N GLU A 554 42.31 -28.34 -27.18
CA GLU A 554 42.69 -27.75 -25.88
C GLU A 554 41.57 -27.86 -24.82
N ALA A 555 40.34 -28.16 -25.23
CA ALA A 555 39.17 -28.12 -24.39
C ALA A 555 38.42 -29.45 -24.43
N TYR A 556 38.56 -30.26 -23.36
CA TYR A 556 37.84 -31.52 -23.24
C TYR A 556 36.32 -31.29 -23.16
N LEU A 557 35.59 -31.84 -24.13
CA LEU A 557 34.13 -31.88 -24.16
C LEU A 557 33.65 -33.24 -23.60
N LYS A 558 33.12 -33.23 -22.38
CA LYS A 558 32.44 -34.38 -21.78
C LYS A 558 31.00 -34.41 -22.27
N VAL A 559 30.61 -35.48 -22.95
CA VAL A 559 29.23 -35.72 -23.35
C VAL A 559 28.55 -36.59 -22.31
N LEU A 560 27.47 -36.09 -21.69
CA LEU A 560 26.65 -36.80 -20.72
C LEU A 560 25.42 -37.37 -21.42
N PRO A 561 25.18 -38.69 -21.38
CA PRO A 561 23.98 -39.27 -21.99
C PRO A 561 22.72 -38.88 -21.19
N SER A 562 21.66 -38.48 -21.89
CA SER A 562 20.35 -38.20 -21.28
C SER A 562 19.24 -39.06 -21.93
N PRO A 563 19.08 -40.32 -21.49
CA PRO A 563 18.12 -41.24 -22.09
C PRO A 563 16.65 -40.80 -21.93
N TYR A 564 16.36 -39.99 -20.91
CA TYR A 564 15.03 -39.45 -20.61
C TYR A 564 14.82 -38.01 -21.12
N ARG A 565 15.75 -37.47 -21.91
CA ARG A 565 15.71 -36.10 -22.45
C ARG A 565 15.64 -35.00 -21.38
N GLU A 566 16.21 -35.27 -20.22
CA GLU A 566 16.33 -34.33 -19.12
C GLU A 566 17.69 -33.61 -19.14
N LEU A 567 17.69 -32.28 -19.02
CA LEU A 567 18.92 -31.49 -19.01
C LEU A 567 19.58 -31.45 -17.63
N THR A 568 18.78 -31.31 -16.56
CA THR A 568 19.26 -31.04 -15.20
C THR A 568 19.74 -32.29 -14.47
N GLY A 569 19.06 -33.42 -14.62
CA GLY A 569 19.39 -34.68 -13.94
C GLY A 569 20.82 -35.18 -14.22
N PRO A 570 21.25 -35.32 -15.49
CA PRO A 570 22.61 -35.77 -15.81
C PRO A 570 23.69 -34.81 -15.31
N VAL A 571 23.44 -33.50 -15.35
CA VAL A 571 24.37 -32.50 -14.83
C VAL A 571 24.49 -32.61 -13.31
N HIS A 572 23.38 -32.82 -12.60
CA HIS A 572 23.38 -33.02 -11.15
C HIS A 572 24.21 -34.25 -10.75
N ALA A 573 23.96 -35.40 -11.38
CA ALA A 573 24.70 -36.64 -11.10
C ALA A 573 26.21 -36.48 -11.37
N TYR A 574 26.58 -35.78 -12.43
CA TYR A 574 27.99 -35.51 -12.74
C TYR A 574 28.65 -34.54 -11.76
N ILE A 575 27.89 -33.56 -11.26
CA ILE A 575 28.36 -32.65 -10.20
C ILE A 575 28.60 -33.42 -8.90
N GLU A 576 27.72 -34.34 -8.52
CA GLU A 576 27.89 -35.20 -7.33
C GLU A 576 29.16 -36.07 -7.43
N GLU A 577 29.37 -36.74 -8.58
CA GLU A 577 30.58 -37.51 -8.86
C GLU A 577 31.85 -36.66 -8.70
N LEU A 578 31.87 -35.47 -9.29
CA LEU A 578 33.00 -34.54 -9.16
C LEU A 578 33.19 -34.03 -7.73
N MET A 579 32.12 -33.85 -6.96
CA MET A 579 32.23 -33.42 -5.56
C MET A 579 32.89 -34.48 -4.68
N GLU A 580 32.61 -35.77 -4.95
CA GLU A 580 33.28 -36.89 -4.28
C GLU A 580 34.77 -36.93 -4.64
N GLU A 581 35.12 -36.78 -5.91
CA GLU A 581 36.51 -36.74 -6.38
C GLU A 581 37.31 -35.56 -5.78
N LEU A 582 36.69 -34.38 -5.70
CA LEU A 582 37.34 -33.16 -5.20
C LEU A 582 37.55 -33.14 -3.68
N GLY A 583 36.94 -34.07 -2.93
CA GLY A 583 37.19 -34.29 -1.50
C GLY A 583 37.04 -33.05 -0.61
N GLY A 584 36.27 -32.03 -1.03
CA GLY A 584 36.21 -30.76 -0.31
C GLY A 584 36.10 -29.49 -1.15
N GLY A 585 36.42 -29.54 -2.44
CA GLY A 585 36.43 -28.39 -3.37
C GLY A 585 35.08 -27.73 -3.65
N TYR A 586 35.11 -26.66 -4.45
CA TYR A 586 33.91 -26.02 -5.03
C TYR A 586 33.77 -26.40 -6.50
N ILE A 587 32.53 -26.51 -6.97
CA ILE A 587 32.22 -26.66 -8.39
C ILE A 587 31.62 -25.35 -8.89
N HIS A 588 32.17 -24.86 -10.00
CA HIS A 588 31.73 -23.63 -10.63
C HIS A 588 31.10 -23.93 -11.97
N VAL A 589 29.78 -23.73 -12.10
CA VAL A 589 29.04 -23.99 -13.34
C VAL A 589 28.83 -22.69 -14.09
N ILE A 590 29.28 -22.62 -15.34
CA ILE A 590 29.15 -21.47 -16.23
C ILE A 590 28.12 -21.79 -17.31
N VAL A 591 27.14 -20.90 -17.47
CA VAL A 591 26.07 -21.03 -18.46
C VAL A 591 26.01 -19.79 -19.33
N GLY A 592 26.01 -19.98 -20.65
CA GLY A 592 25.75 -18.90 -21.60
C GLY A 592 24.28 -18.48 -21.58
N HIS A 593 24.01 -17.18 -21.59
CA HIS A 593 22.66 -16.63 -21.66
C HIS A 593 22.54 -15.59 -22.77
N LEU A 594 21.60 -15.84 -23.69
CA LEU A 594 21.31 -14.91 -24.77
C LEU A 594 20.43 -13.77 -24.26
N VAL A 595 20.91 -12.53 -24.42
CA VAL A 595 20.16 -11.32 -24.05
C VAL A 595 19.65 -10.65 -25.31
N MET A 596 18.32 -10.60 -25.44
CA MET A 596 17.64 -9.99 -26.58
C MET A 596 17.30 -8.52 -26.32
N GLY A 597 17.27 -7.72 -27.38
CA GLY A 597 16.88 -6.30 -27.32
C GLY A 597 15.39 -6.02 -27.03
N SER A 598 14.53 -7.05 -26.94
CA SER A 598 13.09 -6.91 -26.67
C SER A 598 12.56 -7.97 -25.70
N LEU A 599 11.51 -7.65 -24.93
CA LEU A 599 10.87 -8.58 -23.99
C LEU A 599 10.19 -9.76 -24.70
N THR A 600 9.53 -9.50 -25.83
CA THR A 600 8.91 -10.55 -26.63
C THR A 600 9.97 -11.50 -27.18
N GLY A 601 11.10 -10.96 -27.66
CA GLY A 601 12.26 -11.76 -28.04
C GLY A 601 12.82 -12.58 -26.87
N GLN A 602 12.98 -11.97 -25.69
CA GLN A 602 13.49 -12.66 -24.50
C GLN A 602 12.54 -13.78 -24.02
N ALA A 603 11.22 -13.59 -24.12
CA ALA A 603 10.22 -14.59 -23.73
C ALA A 603 10.18 -15.80 -24.69
N LEU A 604 10.53 -15.59 -25.96
CA LEU A 604 10.57 -16.63 -27.00
C LEU A 604 11.85 -17.49 -26.93
N HIS A 605 12.87 -17.07 -26.19
CA HIS A 605 14.09 -17.84 -26.00
C HIS A 605 14.13 -18.54 -24.65
N GLN A 606 14.64 -19.77 -24.66
CA GLN A 606 14.62 -20.68 -23.52
C GLN A 606 15.57 -20.19 -22.42
N ASN A 607 15.04 -19.89 -21.24
CA ASN A 607 15.80 -19.47 -20.06
C ASN A 607 16.42 -20.65 -19.32
N ALA A 608 17.17 -21.51 -20.02
CA ALA A 608 17.80 -22.70 -19.42
C ALA A 608 18.70 -22.36 -18.22
N ALA A 609 19.36 -21.19 -18.24
CA ALA A 609 20.15 -20.67 -17.12
C ALA A 609 19.32 -20.47 -15.83
N VAL A 610 18.06 -20.05 -15.94
CA VAL A 610 17.18 -19.85 -14.77
C VAL A 610 16.79 -21.19 -14.16
N ALA A 611 16.35 -22.15 -14.99
CA ALA A 611 15.99 -23.49 -14.54
C ALA A 611 17.18 -24.20 -13.87
N LEU A 612 18.37 -24.07 -14.46
CA LEU A 612 19.58 -24.68 -13.93
C LEU A 612 20.04 -24.05 -12.62
N ASN A 613 19.91 -22.72 -12.48
CA ASN A 613 20.20 -22.04 -11.22
C ASN A 613 19.26 -22.50 -10.09
N PHE A 614 17.98 -22.71 -10.39
CA PHE A 614 17.04 -23.31 -9.43
C PHE A 614 17.34 -24.77 -9.11
N ALA A 615 17.75 -25.56 -10.10
CA ALA A 615 18.05 -26.99 -9.91
C ALA A 615 19.32 -27.23 -9.09
N LEU A 616 20.30 -26.32 -9.15
CA LEU A 616 21.60 -26.48 -8.49
C LEU A 616 21.71 -25.73 -7.15
N GLN A 617 20.70 -24.95 -6.75
CA GLN A 617 20.76 -24.11 -5.54
C GLN A 617 20.88 -24.91 -4.23
N ASP A 618 20.41 -26.16 -4.24
CA ASP A 618 20.35 -27.01 -3.04
C ASP A 618 21.66 -27.79 -2.82
N ILE A 619 22.60 -27.74 -3.77
CA ILE A 619 23.89 -28.43 -3.68
C ILE A 619 24.92 -27.54 -2.98
N GLU A 620 25.41 -28.00 -1.83
CA GLU A 620 26.43 -27.27 -1.07
C GLU A 620 27.75 -27.18 -1.87
N ARG A 621 28.37 -25.99 -1.91
CA ARG A 621 29.65 -25.71 -2.62
C ARG A 621 29.55 -25.71 -4.15
N VAL A 622 28.36 -25.57 -4.72
CA VAL A 622 28.17 -25.29 -6.14
C VAL A 622 27.86 -23.80 -6.33
N ALA A 623 28.55 -23.16 -7.28
CA ALA A 623 28.30 -21.78 -7.67
C ALA A 623 27.96 -21.73 -9.15
N VAL A 624 26.87 -21.05 -9.51
CA VAL A 624 26.44 -20.88 -10.91
C VAL A 624 26.76 -19.46 -11.36
N THR A 625 27.36 -19.31 -12.54
CA THR A 625 27.64 -18.02 -13.17
C THR A 625 27.01 -17.97 -14.55
N THR A 626 26.27 -16.91 -14.81
CA THR A 626 25.64 -16.69 -16.11
C THR A 626 26.44 -15.67 -16.92
N VAL A 627 26.84 -16.03 -18.14
CA VAL A 627 27.59 -15.16 -19.05
C VAL A 627 26.64 -14.66 -20.13
N ALA A 628 26.38 -13.36 -20.13
CA ALA A 628 25.46 -12.73 -21.08
C ALA A 628 26.13 -12.52 -22.45
N TYR A 629 25.48 -12.97 -23.51
CA TYR A 629 25.81 -12.63 -24.89
C TYR A 629 24.68 -11.79 -25.49
N GLN A 630 24.96 -10.52 -25.76
CA GLN A 630 23.97 -9.56 -26.26
C GLN A 630 23.96 -9.57 -27.79
N LEU A 631 22.80 -9.83 -28.39
CA LEU A 631 22.60 -9.68 -29.83
C LEU A 631 22.20 -8.23 -30.11
N ASP A 632 23.05 -7.49 -30.83
CA ASP A 632 22.69 -6.16 -31.31
C ASP A 632 21.68 -6.29 -32.47
N ALA A 633 20.69 -5.38 -32.50
CA ALA A 633 19.67 -5.42 -33.54
C ALA A 633 20.26 -5.23 -34.96
N GLU A 634 21.39 -4.52 -35.06
CA GLU A 634 22.14 -4.34 -36.32
C GLU A 634 22.75 -5.66 -36.80
N THR A 635 23.28 -6.50 -35.91
CA THR A 635 23.87 -7.80 -36.29
C THR A 635 22.80 -8.79 -36.77
N VAL A 636 21.56 -8.69 -36.30
CA VAL A 636 20.44 -9.50 -36.82
C VAL A 636 20.02 -9.05 -38.22
N VAL A 637 19.99 -7.74 -38.46
CA VAL A 637 19.66 -7.17 -39.78
C VAL A 637 20.77 -7.45 -40.79
N GLU A 638 22.04 -7.31 -40.41
CA GLU A 638 23.18 -7.69 -41.24
C GLU A 638 23.16 -9.19 -41.55
N ALA A 639 22.95 -10.06 -40.56
CA ALA A 639 22.88 -11.51 -40.80
C ALA A 639 21.69 -11.92 -41.68
N GLN A 640 20.58 -11.18 -41.64
CA GLN A 640 19.43 -11.37 -42.54
C GLN A 640 19.73 -10.87 -43.96
N ALA A 641 20.41 -9.72 -44.08
CA ALA A 641 20.84 -9.17 -45.36
C ALA A 641 21.89 -10.05 -46.06
N ASP A 642 22.81 -10.64 -45.27
CA ASP A 642 23.85 -11.56 -45.77
C ASP A 642 23.25 -12.90 -46.22
N LYS A 643 22.27 -13.44 -45.48
CA LYS A 643 21.48 -14.61 -45.92
C LYS A 643 20.61 -14.36 -47.15
N GLN A 644 20.22 -13.10 -47.40
CA GLN A 644 19.47 -12.70 -48.59
C GLN A 644 20.38 -12.25 -49.76
N GLY A 645 21.70 -12.32 -49.61
CA GLY A 645 22.66 -11.93 -50.66
C GLY A 645 22.68 -10.43 -50.98
N LEU A 646 22.20 -9.58 -50.07
CA LEU A 646 22.06 -8.13 -50.29
C LEU A 646 23.33 -7.33 -49.94
N LEU A 647 24.36 -7.97 -49.39
CA LEU A 647 25.62 -7.32 -48.99
C LEU A 647 26.82 -7.63 -49.89
N SER A 648 26.60 -8.15 -51.10
CA SER A 648 27.63 -8.14 -52.15
C SER A 648 27.45 -6.93 -53.06
N ARG A 649 27.98 -5.77 -52.65
CA ARG A 649 28.52 -4.72 -53.53
C ARG A 649 29.35 -3.69 -52.78
#